data_AF-A0A2N0PS46-F1
#
_entry.id   AF-A0A2N0PS46-F1
#
_cell.length_a   1.000
_cell.length_b   1.000
_cell.length_c   1.000
_cell.angle_alpha   90.00
_cell.angle_beta   90.00
_cell.angle_gamma   90.00
#
_symmetry.space_group_name_H-M   'P 1'
#
loop_
_entity.id
_entity.type
_entity.pdbx_description
1 polymer ?
#
loop_
_entity_poly.entity_id
_entity_poly.type
_entity_poly.pdbx_seq_one_letter_code
_entity_poly.pdbx_strand_id
1 'polypeptide(L)'
;MDNMEQNSNRTFIHDYPNSNIITTIYYESGGKSHSRKYIIHSLGIYPSNVKKIKRTSKNCPEYEIPDNYKVETTLEGYDIICETNYSSNGTVKFILNWKDSQGIDRYISNNNSASGVGKDFLMLLNKKTRISGTILFGFDIPCLIEARKSILIPINRKNSFTALTSRSQQNKRIKLLAKDIERASQIILKQQNFDNTKIRYIELEIGDEIVGIDLSKVNLDFTRIRQDVVVCACDEALIPRDGYRHLAAISPNLEREYQISNRRNEISKYMETIIPIYNCKIELDNVQNNSNNSSNNFSNNNSVNSNFSLTNDQSGICSYRSIKDLLNTLIPIWKKKSILNIGDNIKLKFGGDGHIVTNKYSHVMFTMCLLNEGDEVLKPDKQYCILLYIGKEQYEKLSIAVSKFSNELDSLKSAGFIDQDNITWSIEFYFSGDWKLMALVKGLKAANSKYFCLFCECPKDSRGNLNLQWNISENKKGIEHPSLFPIIELDHWIPDELHVMLRITDVLMDCLFRDLMIDLNEFKKATKILIEKEMQRIGLTHFQFFESKSKGKSWDWTSLTGPDKLIMLQHFDDSFTDAEIDSFEVNAKNWIKLFCEPTIGKSNSINQKRGMFNPTDITPYMHIFVFHIPEFLRKLQHKGLNMRQFSTSSIEKKNHLHVKLFFGGTTMGGGNNNNNHSVLHDIMSFENRQLYYLINDTPRCIKQRIIRSNP
;
A
#
# COMPACT_ATOMS: atom_id res chain seq x y z
N MET A 1 -38.57 -45.31 18.46
CA MET A 1 -39.63 -46.19 19.00
C MET A 1 -40.93 -45.44 18.81
N ASP A 2 -41.65 -45.76 17.73
CA ASP A 2 -43.05 -45.39 17.52
C ASP A 2 -43.71 -46.58 16.83
N ASN A 3 -44.73 -47.11 17.52
CA ASN A 3 -45.44 -48.36 17.23
C ASN A 3 -46.41 -48.20 16.05
N MET A 4 -46.19 -48.95 14.96
CA MET A 4 -47.26 -49.37 14.02
C MET A 4 -46.86 -50.68 13.30
N GLU A 5 -46.85 -51.80 14.01
CA GLU A 5 -46.89 -53.13 13.37
C GLU A 5 -47.95 -54.01 14.06
N GLN A 6 -49.20 -53.82 13.68
CA GLN A 6 -50.26 -54.82 13.88
C GLN A 6 -51.10 -54.89 12.61
N ASN A 7 -50.61 -55.66 11.63
CA ASN A 7 -51.40 -56.48 10.68
C ASN A 7 -50.53 -56.97 9.51
N SER A 8 -49.56 -57.83 9.79
CA SER A 8 -48.86 -58.59 8.76
C SER A 8 -48.56 -59.99 9.29
N ASN A 9 -49.24 -61.01 8.76
CA ASN A 9 -48.97 -62.43 9.04
C ASN A 9 -47.63 -62.89 8.43
N ARG A 10 -46.61 -62.02 8.38
CA ARG A 10 -45.33 -62.25 7.72
C ARG A 10 -44.16 -61.70 8.49
N THR A 11 -43.09 -62.47 8.50
CA THR A 11 -41.75 -62.05 8.94
C THR A 11 -40.80 -62.05 7.74
N PHE A 12 -39.93 -61.05 7.67
CA PHE A 12 -38.93 -60.88 6.62
C PHE A 12 -37.54 -61.12 7.23
N ILE A 13 -36.78 -62.06 6.66
CA ILE A 13 -35.40 -62.38 7.05
C ILE A 13 -34.48 -61.95 5.90
N HIS A 14 -33.60 -60.99 6.16
CA HIS A 14 -32.67 -60.45 5.16
C HIS A 14 -31.41 -59.86 5.80
N ASP A 15 -30.35 -59.76 4.99
CA ASP A 15 -29.16 -58.93 5.24
C ASP A 15 -28.95 -57.96 4.06
N TYR A 16 -30.04 -57.39 3.55
CA TYR A 16 -29.99 -56.42 2.46
C TYR A 16 -29.40 -55.09 2.95
N PRO A 17 -28.46 -54.44 2.23
CA PRO A 17 -28.03 -54.73 0.85
C PRO A 17 -26.82 -55.68 0.72
N ASN A 18 -26.22 -56.17 1.80
CA ASN A 18 -25.05 -57.07 1.75
C ASN A 18 -25.36 -58.41 1.07
N SER A 19 -26.62 -58.87 1.17
CA SER A 19 -27.19 -59.99 0.42
C SER A 19 -28.41 -59.55 -0.37
N ASN A 20 -28.50 -60.00 -1.63
CA ASN A 20 -29.67 -59.76 -2.47
C ASN A 20 -30.80 -60.78 -2.24
N ILE A 21 -30.67 -61.67 -1.25
CA ILE A 21 -31.64 -62.72 -0.94
C ILE A 21 -32.50 -62.29 0.25
N ILE A 22 -33.82 -62.36 0.09
CA ILE A 22 -34.80 -62.05 1.12
C ILE A 22 -35.74 -63.24 1.28
N THR A 23 -35.86 -63.78 2.49
CA THR A 23 -36.78 -64.88 2.80
C THR A 23 -37.96 -64.36 3.61
N THR A 24 -39.17 -64.65 3.17
CA THR A 24 -40.42 -64.32 3.88
C THR A 24 -41.06 -65.58 4.43
N ILE A 25 -41.50 -65.54 5.68
CA ILE A 25 -42.26 -66.62 6.31
C ILE A 25 -43.71 -66.15 6.48
N TYR A 26 -44.65 -66.95 6.01
CA TYR A 26 -46.10 -66.70 6.06
C TYR A 26 -46.70 -67.62 7.12
N TYR A 27 -47.48 -67.08 8.05
CA TYR A 27 -48.15 -67.86 9.07
C TYR A 27 -49.63 -68.03 8.74
N GLU A 28 -50.10 -69.27 8.63
CA GLU A 28 -51.53 -69.58 8.49
C GLU A 28 -52.19 -69.75 9.87
N SER A 29 -53.50 -69.50 9.95
CA SER A 29 -54.31 -69.56 11.18
C SER A 29 -54.43 -70.96 11.83
N GLY A 30 -53.62 -71.93 11.40
CA GLY A 30 -53.53 -73.30 11.92
C GLY A 30 -52.11 -73.77 12.26
N GLY A 31 -51.14 -72.85 12.40
CA GLY A 31 -49.76 -73.16 12.83
C GLY A 31 -48.83 -73.67 11.71
N LYS A 32 -49.33 -73.87 10.49
CA LYS A 32 -48.50 -74.13 9.31
C LYS A 32 -47.85 -72.83 8.83
N SER A 33 -46.57 -72.89 8.51
CA SER A 33 -45.85 -71.78 7.91
C SER A 33 -45.28 -72.16 6.55
N HIS A 34 -45.34 -71.23 5.61
CA HIS A 34 -44.76 -71.37 4.28
C HIS A 34 -43.71 -70.30 4.08
N SER A 35 -42.53 -70.65 3.56
CA SER A 35 -41.48 -69.68 3.26
C SER A 35 -41.41 -69.39 1.76
N ARG A 36 -41.18 -68.13 1.39
CA ARG A 36 -40.87 -67.72 0.01
C ARG A 36 -39.57 -66.96 -0.05
N LYS A 37 -38.72 -67.31 -1.00
CA LYS A 37 -37.47 -66.64 -1.29
C LYS A 37 -37.65 -65.61 -2.41
N TYR A 38 -37.03 -64.45 -2.25
CA TYR A 38 -36.88 -63.41 -3.27
C TYR A 38 -35.40 -63.16 -3.49
N ILE A 39 -34.97 -63.10 -4.75
CA ILE A 39 -33.61 -62.72 -5.15
C ILE A 39 -33.72 -61.43 -5.95
N ILE A 40 -33.14 -60.35 -5.44
CA ILE A 40 -33.24 -59.01 -6.02
C ILE A 40 -32.12 -58.85 -7.05
N HIS A 41 -32.51 -58.69 -8.32
CA HIS A 41 -31.57 -58.47 -9.43
C HIS A 41 -31.38 -56.98 -9.72
N SER A 42 -32.46 -56.20 -9.62
CA SER A 42 -32.43 -54.74 -9.74
C SER A 42 -33.43 -54.15 -8.76
N LEU A 43 -33.00 -53.19 -7.94
CA LEU A 43 -33.88 -52.51 -6.97
C LEU A 43 -34.89 -51.58 -7.67
N GLY A 44 -34.56 -51.01 -8.82
CA GLY A 44 -35.39 -50.03 -9.52
C GLY A 44 -35.55 -48.69 -8.77
N ILE A 45 -36.22 -47.72 -9.41
CA ILE A 45 -36.43 -46.35 -8.88
C ILE A 45 -37.91 -45.95 -8.93
N TYR A 46 -38.37 -45.09 -8.03
CA TYR A 46 -39.72 -44.53 -8.14
C TYR A 46 -39.74 -43.35 -9.14
N PRO A 47 -40.50 -43.43 -10.24
CA PRO A 47 -40.61 -42.32 -11.18
C PRO A 47 -41.48 -41.19 -10.61
N SER A 48 -41.39 -39.98 -11.19
CA SER A 48 -42.11 -38.78 -10.71
C SER A 48 -43.63 -38.96 -10.60
N ASN A 49 -44.24 -39.75 -11.50
CA ASN A 49 -45.66 -40.11 -11.48
C ASN A 49 -45.82 -41.59 -11.10
N VAL A 50 -45.41 -41.96 -9.89
CA VAL A 50 -45.43 -43.34 -9.41
C VAL A 50 -46.87 -43.87 -9.29
N LYS A 51 -47.08 -45.12 -9.76
CA LYS A 51 -48.37 -45.80 -9.61
C LYS A 51 -48.35 -46.61 -8.32
N LYS A 52 -49.52 -46.73 -7.68
CA LYS A 52 -49.69 -47.48 -6.45
C LYS A 52 -50.52 -48.74 -6.69
N ILE A 53 -50.24 -49.80 -5.93
CA ILE A 53 -50.98 -51.06 -5.94
C ILE A 53 -51.43 -51.41 -4.53
N LYS A 54 -52.64 -51.95 -4.40
CA LYS A 54 -53.25 -52.36 -3.13
C LYS A 54 -53.70 -53.81 -3.18
N ARG A 55 -53.70 -54.49 -2.02
CA ARG A 55 -54.36 -55.80 -1.87
C ARG A 55 -55.89 -55.63 -1.82
N THR A 56 -56.62 -56.63 -2.30
CA THR A 56 -58.09 -56.61 -2.44
C THR A 56 -58.89 -56.68 -1.13
N SER A 57 -58.25 -56.73 0.05
CA SER A 57 -58.92 -56.71 1.35
C SER A 57 -59.10 -55.29 1.90
N LYS A 58 -60.22 -55.04 2.60
CA LYS A 58 -60.46 -53.78 3.34
C LYS A 58 -59.29 -53.54 4.31
N ASN A 59 -58.78 -52.31 4.33
CA ASN A 59 -57.67 -51.81 5.19
C ASN A 59 -56.21 -52.26 4.88
N CYS A 60 -55.86 -52.69 3.67
CA CYS A 60 -54.44 -52.91 3.33
C CYS A 60 -53.67 -51.63 2.89
N PRO A 61 -52.35 -51.53 3.16
CA PRO A 61 -51.51 -50.45 2.65
C PRO A 61 -51.43 -50.43 1.13
N GLU A 62 -51.22 -49.25 0.57
CA GLU A 62 -50.87 -49.05 -0.84
C GLU A 62 -49.34 -49.04 -0.99
N TYR A 63 -48.83 -49.77 -1.98
CA TYR A 63 -47.40 -49.89 -2.27
C TYR A 63 -47.09 -49.22 -3.60
N GLU A 64 -45.99 -48.46 -3.65
CA GLU A 64 -45.50 -47.80 -4.84
C GLU A 64 -44.81 -48.79 -5.77
N ILE A 65 -45.01 -48.66 -7.08
CA ILE A 65 -44.42 -49.56 -8.09
C ILE A 65 -43.13 -48.92 -8.63
N PRO A 66 -41.95 -49.55 -8.47
CA PRO A 66 -40.70 -49.06 -9.03
C PRO A 66 -40.60 -49.32 -10.54
N ASP A 67 -39.85 -48.45 -11.23
CA ASP A 67 -39.40 -48.60 -12.60
C ASP A 67 -38.05 -49.32 -12.69
N ASN A 68 -37.82 -50.07 -13.77
CA ASN A 68 -36.65 -50.93 -13.99
C ASN A 68 -36.33 -51.89 -12.83
N TYR A 69 -37.36 -52.39 -12.16
CA TYR A 69 -37.23 -53.32 -11.03
C TYR A 69 -37.28 -54.76 -11.52
N LYS A 70 -36.44 -55.63 -10.93
CA LYS A 70 -36.32 -57.05 -11.31
C LYS A 70 -36.10 -57.92 -10.07
N VAL A 71 -36.99 -58.89 -9.88
CA VAL A 71 -36.95 -59.82 -8.75
C VAL A 71 -37.25 -61.24 -9.21
N GLU A 72 -36.50 -62.20 -8.68
CA GLU A 72 -36.73 -63.62 -8.89
C GLU A 72 -37.38 -64.26 -7.67
N THR A 73 -38.34 -65.15 -7.90
CA THR A 73 -39.04 -65.90 -6.84
C THR A 73 -39.59 -67.22 -7.38
N THR A 74 -40.15 -68.06 -6.51
CA THR A 74 -40.71 -69.37 -6.87
C THR A 74 -42.23 -69.33 -6.88
N LEU A 75 -42.87 -69.86 -7.93
CA LEU A 75 -44.32 -70.03 -8.01
C LEU A 75 -44.70 -71.38 -8.64
N GLU A 76 -45.47 -72.20 -7.92
CA GLU A 76 -45.92 -73.55 -8.36
C GLU A 76 -44.78 -74.44 -8.89
N GLY A 77 -43.58 -74.35 -8.30
CA GLY A 77 -42.41 -75.15 -8.68
C GLY A 77 -41.54 -74.56 -9.79
N TYR A 78 -41.90 -73.39 -10.34
CA TYR A 78 -41.09 -72.66 -11.32
C TYR A 78 -40.32 -71.51 -10.67
N ASP A 79 -39.05 -71.36 -11.04
CA ASP A 79 -38.28 -70.15 -10.81
C ASP A 79 -38.71 -69.11 -11.85
N ILE A 80 -39.27 -68.00 -11.35
CA ILE A 80 -39.84 -66.93 -12.17
C ILE A 80 -39.13 -65.61 -11.89
N ILE A 81 -38.92 -64.81 -12.92
CA ILE A 81 -38.35 -63.46 -12.82
C ILE A 81 -39.41 -62.44 -13.19
N CYS A 82 -39.78 -61.61 -12.23
CA CYS A 82 -40.77 -60.55 -12.36
C CYS A 82 -40.08 -59.20 -12.59
N GLU A 83 -40.55 -58.47 -13.60
CA GLU A 83 -39.99 -57.16 -14.00
C GLU A 83 -41.09 -56.10 -14.14
N THR A 84 -40.77 -54.86 -13.78
CA THR A 84 -41.64 -53.69 -14.02
C THR A 84 -40.91 -52.58 -14.77
N ASN A 85 -41.52 -52.17 -15.90
CA ASN A 85 -41.00 -51.11 -16.75
C ASN A 85 -42.11 -50.09 -17.06
N TYR A 86 -41.83 -48.80 -16.87
CA TYR A 86 -42.72 -47.71 -17.21
C TYR A 86 -42.56 -47.32 -18.69
N SER A 87 -43.68 -47.17 -19.39
CA SER A 87 -43.71 -46.56 -20.72
C SER A 87 -43.78 -45.03 -20.61
N SER A 88 -43.41 -44.32 -21.68
CA SER A 88 -43.39 -42.84 -21.74
C SER A 88 -44.73 -42.17 -21.39
N ASN A 89 -45.86 -42.89 -21.55
CA ASN A 89 -47.20 -42.45 -21.18
C ASN A 89 -47.60 -42.74 -19.72
N GLY A 90 -46.69 -43.22 -18.87
CA GLY A 90 -46.93 -43.57 -17.47
C GLY A 90 -47.65 -44.91 -17.24
N THR A 91 -47.85 -45.72 -18.28
CA THR A 91 -48.36 -47.09 -18.11
C THR A 91 -47.25 -48.04 -17.64
N VAL A 92 -47.58 -48.96 -16.72
CA VAL A 92 -46.63 -49.92 -16.18
C VAL A 92 -46.82 -51.24 -16.90
N LYS A 93 -45.75 -51.73 -17.53
CA LYS A 93 -45.69 -53.06 -18.11
C LYS A 93 -45.13 -54.01 -17.07
N PHE A 94 -45.94 -54.97 -16.64
CA PHE A 94 -45.53 -56.04 -15.74
C PHE A 94 -45.16 -57.26 -16.59
N ILE A 95 -43.98 -57.82 -16.37
CA ILE A 95 -43.44 -58.96 -17.14
C ILE A 95 -43.10 -60.09 -16.16
N LEU A 96 -43.38 -61.33 -16.55
CA LEU A 96 -42.98 -62.53 -15.83
C LEU A 96 -42.28 -63.47 -16.83
N ASN A 97 -41.00 -63.74 -16.56
CA ASN A 97 -40.17 -64.66 -17.32
C ASN A 97 -39.99 -65.97 -16.55
N TRP A 98 -39.98 -67.12 -17.23
CA TRP A 98 -39.71 -68.43 -16.63
C TRP A 98 -39.11 -69.38 -17.67
N LYS A 99 -38.50 -70.48 -17.22
CA LYS A 99 -38.07 -71.58 -18.10
C LYS A 99 -39.13 -72.67 -18.13
N ASP A 100 -39.55 -73.10 -19.32
CA ASP A 100 -40.47 -74.24 -19.45
C ASP A 100 -39.76 -75.58 -19.16
N SER A 101 -40.50 -76.69 -19.20
CA SER A 101 -39.97 -78.03 -18.91
C SER A 101 -38.88 -78.50 -19.89
N GLN A 102 -38.68 -77.79 -21.01
CA GLN A 102 -37.61 -78.04 -21.97
C GLN A 102 -36.43 -77.06 -21.80
N GLY A 103 -36.46 -76.20 -20.77
CA GLY A 103 -35.42 -75.22 -20.48
C GLY A 103 -35.45 -73.98 -21.37
N ILE A 104 -36.53 -73.78 -22.14
CA ILE A 104 -36.68 -72.63 -23.04
C ILE A 104 -37.24 -71.45 -22.26
N ASP A 105 -36.64 -70.27 -22.44
CA ASP A 105 -37.10 -69.02 -21.84
C ASP A 105 -38.45 -68.60 -22.44
N ARG A 106 -39.46 -68.47 -21.59
CA ARG A 106 -40.80 -67.99 -21.91
C ARG A 106 -41.08 -66.72 -21.11
N TYR A 107 -41.90 -65.84 -21.68
CA TYR A 107 -42.36 -64.67 -20.96
C TYR A 107 -43.83 -64.35 -21.24
N ILE A 108 -44.46 -63.70 -20.27
CA ILE A 108 -45.78 -63.11 -20.42
C ILE A 108 -45.77 -61.69 -19.85
N SER A 109 -46.56 -60.80 -20.45
CA SER A 109 -46.66 -59.42 -19.99
C SER A 109 -48.11 -58.96 -19.93
N ASN A 110 -48.43 -58.15 -18.93
CA ASN A 110 -49.75 -57.56 -18.73
C ASN A 110 -49.56 -56.08 -18.36
N ASN A 111 -50.29 -55.18 -19.04
CA ASN A 111 -50.21 -53.74 -18.80
C ASN A 111 -51.29 -53.25 -17.82
N ASN A 112 -52.23 -54.11 -17.43
CA ASN A 112 -53.38 -53.74 -16.61
C ASN A 112 -53.09 -53.89 -15.12
N SER A 113 -52.45 -54.99 -14.68
CA SER A 113 -52.08 -55.15 -13.27
C SER A 113 -51.03 -56.26 -13.04
N ALA A 114 -50.24 -56.12 -11.96
CA ALA A 114 -49.30 -57.15 -11.50
C ALA A 114 -49.98 -58.49 -11.18
N SER A 115 -51.16 -58.47 -10.55
CA SER A 115 -51.96 -59.68 -10.28
C SER A 115 -52.48 -60.32 -11.58
N GLY A 116 -52.68 -59.51 -12.62
CA GLY A 116 -53.08 -59.95 -13.96
C GLY A 116 -52.03 -60.87 -14.58
N VAL A 117 -50.76 -60.45 -14.61
CA VAL A 117 -49.65 -61.29 -15.12
C VAL A 117 -49.59 -62.64 -14.40
N GLY A 118 -49.69 -62.62 -13.07
CA GLY A 118 -49.67 -63.84 -12.27
C GLY A 118 -50.86 -64.76 -12.57
N LYS A 119 -52.05 -64.21 -12.81
CA LYS A 119 -53.23 -64.97 -13.22
C LYS A 119 -53.05 -65.57 -14.61
N ASP A 120 -52.52 -64.81 -15.56
CA ASP A 120 -52.30 -65.27 -16.94
C ASP A 120 -51.27 -66.41 -16.97
N PHE A 121 -50.21 -66.32 -16.15
CA PHE A 121 -49.24 -67.40 -15.96
C PHE A 121 -49.88 -68.66 -15.33
N LEU A 122 -50.69 -68.52 -14.29
CA LEU A 122 -51.37 -69.67 -13.65
C LEU A 122 -52.40 -70.33 -14.57
N MET A 123 -53.05 -69.56 -15.45
CA MET A 123 -53.94 -70.12 -16.49
C MET A 123 -53.17 -71.02 -17.47
N LEU A 124 -51.95 -70.65 -17.86
CA LEU A 124 -51.08 -71.50 -18.71
C LEU A 124 -50.76 -72.84 -18.05
N LEU A 125 -50.74 -72.89 -16.71
CA LEU A 125 -50.50 -74.10 -15.91
C LEU A 125 -51.80 -74.86 -15.55
N ASN A 126 -52.95 -74.47 -16.10
CA ASN A 126 -54.28 -75.01 -15.76
C ASN A 126 -54.64 -74.92 -14.26
N LYS A 127 -54.08 -73.94 -13.54
CA LYS A 127 -54.36 -73.69 -12.11
C LYS A 127 -55.42 -72.59 -11.96
N LYS A 128 -56.44 -72.83 -11.14
CA LYS A 128 -57.51 -71.84 -10.84
C LYS A 128 -57.20 -70.92 -9.64
N THR A 129 -55.97 -70.95 -9.13
CA THR A 129 -55.56 -70.14 -7.97
C THR A 129 -55.34 -68.68 -8.34
N ARG A 130 -55.50 -67.77 -7.37
CA ARG A 130 -55.20 -66.35 -7.53
C ARG A 130 -53.96 -66.00 -6.72
N ILE A 131 -53.04 -65.24 -7.32
CA ILE A 131 -51.89 -64.69 -6.61
C ILE A 131 -51.97 -63.16 -6.57
N SER A 132 -51.64 -62.58 -5.42
CA SER A 132 -51.56 -61.12 -5.29
C SER A 132 -50.28 -60.62 -5.96
N GLY A 133 -50.41 -59.66 -6.87
CA GLY A 133 -49.29 -59.03 -7.56
C GLY A 133 -48.31 -58.35 -6.60
N THR A 134 -48.79 -57.78 -5.49
CA THR A 134 -47.94 -57.23 -4.44
C THR A 134 -46.99 -58.29 -3.86
N ILE A 135 -47.49 -59.51 -3.65
CA ILE A 135 -46.70 -60.65 -3.14
C ILE A 135 -45.78 -61.18 -4.23
N LEU A 136 -46.29 -61.34 -5.45
CA LEU A 136 -45.53 -61.89 -6.56
C LEU A 136 -44.28 -61.07 -6.87
N PHE A 137 -44.41 -59.75 -6.88
CA PHE A 137 -43.31 -58.81 -7.14
C PHE A 137 -42.58 -58.35 -5.86
N GLY A 138 -43.03 -58.75 -4.66
CA GLY A 138 -42.40 -58.33 -3.40
C GLY A 138 -42.44 -56.82 -3.15
N PHE A 139 -43.47 -56.11 -3.63
CA PHE A 139 -43.60 -54.66 -3.42
C PHE A 139 -43.85 -54.29 -1.94
N ASP A 140 -44.27 -55.24 -1.11
CA ASP A 140 -44.52 -55.06 0.31
C ASP A 140 -43.32 -55.32 1.22
N ILE A 141 -42.13 -55.58 0.67
CA ILE A 141 -40.90 -55.84 1.45
C ILE A 141 -40.37 -54.50 2.03
N PRO A 142 -40.38 -54.29 3.36
CA PRO A 142 -40.07 -52.98 3.96
C PRO A 142 -38.65 -52.47 3.67
N CYS A 143 -37.63 -53.33 3.78
CA CYS A 143 -36.23 -52.93 3.58
C CYS A 143 -35.94 -52.46 2.14
N LEU A 144 -36.64 -52.99 1.14
CA LEU A 144 -36.53 -52.52 -0.25
C LEU A 144 -37.21 -51.16 -0.44
N ILE A 145 -38.31 -50.90 0.27
CA ILE A 145 -39.00 -49.60 0.25
C ILE A 145 -38.09 -48.52 0.88
N GLU A 146 -37.46 -48.82 2.02
CA GLU A 146 -36.52 -47.92 2.68
C GLU A 146 -35.29 -47.65 1.81
N ALA A 147 -34.70 -48.70 1.23
CA ALA A 147 -33.56 -48.58 0.34
C ALA A 147 -33.85 -47.65 -0.85
N ARG A 148 -35.03 -47.75 -1.47
CA ARG A 148 -35.42 -46.85 -2.59
C ARG A 148 -35.61 -45.41 -2.15
N LYS A 149 -36.16 -45.17 -0.96
CA LYS A 149 -36.35 -43.80 -0.42
C LYS A 149 -35.02 -43.12 -0.07
N SER A 150 -33.98 -43.90 0.22
CA SER A 150 -32.64 -43.39 0.53
C SER A 150 -31.85 -42.95 -0.72
N ILE A 151 -32.30 -43.31 -1.92
CA ILE A 151 -31.70 -42.86 -3.18
C ILE A 151 -32.03 -41.37 -3.38
N LEU A 152 -31.14 -40.50 -2.90
CA LEU A 152 -31.17 -39.05 -3.13
C LEU A 152 -30.95 -38.74 -4.61
N ILE A 153 -32.01 -38.57 -5.38
CA ILE A 153 -31.93 -37.85 -6.65
C ILE A 153 -32.05 -36.35 -6.32
N PRO A 154 -31.05 -35.50 -6.64
CA PRO A 154 -31.22 -34.07 -6.58
C PRO A 154 -32.16 -33.66 -7.72
N ILE A 155 -33.46 -33.53 -7.44
CA ILE A 155 -34.39 -32.89 -8.36
C ILE A 155 -33.95 -31.43 -8.44
N ASN A 156 -33.21 -31.09 -9.50
CA ASN A 156 -32.74 -29.74 -9.80
C ASN A 156 -33.95 -28.87 -10.21
N ARG A 157 -34.77 -28.47 -9.22
CA ARG A 157 -35.94 -27.57 -9.39
C ARG A 157 -35.55 -26.13 -9.74
N LYS A 158 -34.28 -25.85 -9.99
CA LYS A 158 -33.76 -24.48 -10.13
C LYS A 158 -33.26 -24.31 -11.56
N ASN A 159 -33.76 -23.28 -12.25
CA ASN A 159 -33.32 -22.94 -13.61
C ASN A 159 -31.80 -22.80 -13.69
N SER A 160 -31.24 -23.06 -14.89
CA SER A 160 -29.81 -22.83 -15.17
C SER A 160 -29.42 -21.42 -14.74
N PHE A 161 -28.22 -21.26 -14.17
CA PHE A 161 -27.70 -19.94 -13.81
C PHE A 161 -27.63 -19.02 -15.04
N THR A 162 -27.30 -19.58 -16.21
CA THR A 162 -27.25 -18.86 -17.50
C THR A 162 -28.62 -18.45 -18.05
N ALA A 163 -29.72 -19.03 -17.54
CA ALA A 163 -31.08 -18.66 -17.94
C ALA A 163 -31.63 -17.46 -17.13
N LEU A 164 -30.89 -16.96 -16.14
CA LEU A 164 -31.26 -15.78 -15.36
C LEU A 164 -30.80 -14.51 -16.08
N THR A 165 -31.74 -13.64 -16.46
CA THR A 165 -31.45 -12.39 -17.22
C THR A 165 -31.08 -11.20 -16.33
N SER A 166 -31.45 -11.22 -15.05
CA SER A 166 -31.16 -10.12 -14.11
C SER A 166 -29.98 -10.44 -13.19
N ARG A 167 -29.04 -9.49 -13.08
CA ARG A 167 -27.90 -9.57 -12.14
C ARG A 167 -28.36 -9.69 -10.67
N SER A 168 -29.52 -9.14 -10.32
CA SER A 168 -30.10 -9.30 -8.98
C SER A 168 -30.54 -10.74 -8.69
N GLN A 169 -31.14 -11.41 -9.67
CA GLN A 169 -31.54 -12.82 -9.55
C GLN A 169 -30.32 -13.75 -9.47
N GLN A 170 -29.30 -13.49 -10.30
CA GLN A 170 -28.00 -14.17 -10.26
C GLN A 170 -27.34 -14.01 -8.88
N ASN A 171 -27.26 -12.78 -8.35
CA ASN A 171 -26.70 -12.51 -7.03
C ASN A 171 -27.45 -13.22 -5.89
N LYS A 172 -28.79 -13.28 -5.95
CA LYS A 172 -29.59 -14.05 -4.98
C LYS A 172 -29.27 -15.55 -5.04
N ARG A 173 -29.08 -16.09 -6.24
CA ARG A 173 -28.74 -17.50 -6.45
C ARG A 173 -27.36 -17.84 -5.89
N ILE A 174 -26.37 -16.97 -6.14
CA ILE A 174 -25.01 -17.07 -5.60
C ILE A 174 -25.04 -17.00 -4.06
N LYS A 175 -25.79 -16.07 -3.46
CA LYS A 175 -25.94 -15.98 -2.00
C LYS A 175 -26.53 -17.24 -1.36
N LEU A 176 -27.44 -17.94 -2.04
CA LEU A 176 -27.98 -19.22 -1.57
C LEU A 176 -26.91 -20.32 -1.63
N LEU A 177 -26.18 -20.40 -2.74
CA LEU A 177 -25.06 -21.34 -2.90
C LEU A 177 -23.99 -21.13 -1.81
N ALA A 178 -23.64 -19.87 -1.55
CA ALA A 178 -22.69 -19.49 -0.50
C ALA A 178 -23.07 -20.07 0.88
N LYS A 179 -24.35 -19.96 1.27
CA LYS A 179 -24.86 -20.52 2.53
C LYS A 179 -24.79 -22.04 2.58
N ASP A 180 -25.08 -22.70 1.46
CA ASP A 180 -25.03 -24.16 1.38
C ASP A 180 -23.57 -24.65 1.47
N ILE A 181 -22.62 -23.97 0.81
CA ILE A 181 -21.19 -24.26 0.92
C ILE A 181 -20.69 -24.00 2.35
N GLU A 182 -21.09 -22.91 2.99
CA GLU A 182 -20.70 -22.62 4.38
C GLU A 182 -21.10 -23.76 5.31
N ARG A 183 -22.35 -24.26 5.22
CA ARG A 183 -22.80 -25.40 6.05
C ARG A 183 -22.02 -26.68 5.74
N ALA A 184 -21.84 -27.01 4.47
CA ALA A 184 -21.12 -28.22 4.08
C ALA A 184 -19.65 -28.17 4.52
N SER A 185 -19.00 -27.02 4.36
CA SER A 185 -17.60 -26.83 4.75
C SER A 185 -17.37 -26.97 6.25
N GLN A 186 -18.29 -26.50 7.10
CA GLN A 186 -18.19 -26.68 8.55
C GLN A 186 -18.21 -28.17 8.95
N ILE A 187 -18.96 -29.01 8.23
CA ILE A 187 -18.99 -30.46 8.46
C ILE A 187 -17.64 -31.07 8.06
N ILE A 188 -17.12 -30.73 6.88
CA ILE A 188 -15.85 -31.24 6.36
C ILE A 188 -14.68 -30.84 7.26
N LEU A 189 -14.60 -29.57 7.66
CA LEU A 189 -13.54 -29.06 8.53
C LEU A 189 -13.52 -29.79 9.88
N LYS A 190 -14.69 -30.04 10.47
CA LYS A 190 -14.82 -30.83 11.71
C LYS A 190 -14.36 -32.28 11.54
N GLN A 191 -14.74 -32.92 10.43
CA GLN A 191 -14.31 -34.31 10.14
C GLN A 191 -12.79 -34.43 9.98
N GLN A 192 -12.11 -33.36 9.56
CA GLN A 192 -10.66 -33.30 9.36
C GLN A 192 -9.91 -32.70 10.56
N ASN A 193 -10.56 -32.54 11.72
CA ASN A 193 -9.99 -31.94 12.94
C ASN A 193 -9.43 -30.52 12.77
N PHE A 194 -9.97 -29.73 11.83
CA PHE A 194 -9.66 -28.31 11.70
C PHE A 194 -10.56 -27.47 12.60
N ASP A 195 -10.26 -27.47 13.91
CA ASP A 195 -10.96 -26.64 14.88
C ASP A 195 -10.67 -25.14 14.67
N ASN A 196 -11.63 -24.27 14.99
CA ASN A 196 -11.57 -22.81 14.79
C ASN A 196 -11.28 -22.33 13.35
N THR A 197 -11.43 -23.19 12.35
CA THR A 197 -11.21 -22.84 10.93
C THR A 197 -12.53 -22.50 10.25
N LYS A 198 -12.52 -21.50 9.35
CA LYS A 198 -13.69 -21.10 8.54
C LYS A 198 -13.25 -20.76 7.13
N ILE A 199 -14.09 -21.07 6.14
CA ILE A 199 -13.90 -20.56 4.78
C ILE A 199 -14.21 -19.07 4.80
N ARG A 200 -13.25 -18.27 4.33
CA ARG A 200 -13.35 -16.81 4.31
C ARG A 200 -13.82 -16.27 2.96
N TYR A 201 -13.33 -16.83 1.87
CA TYR A 201 -13.63 -16.37 0.52
C TYR A 201 -13.69 -17.58 -0.43
N ILE A 202 -14.58 -17.52 -1.41
CA ILE A 202 -14.70 -18.50 -2.49
C ILE A 202 -14.67 -17.75 -3.81
N GLU A 203 -13.79 -18.17 -4.71
CA GLU A 203 -13.74 -17.67 -6.07
C GLU A 203 -14.41 -18.69 -7.00
N LEU A 204 -15.35 -18.23 -7.82
CA LEU A 204 -16.08 -19.06 -8.78
C LEU A 204 -15.84 -18.51 -10.18
N GLU A 205 -15.52 -19.37 -11.13
CA GLU A 205 -15.53 -19.04 -12.55
C GLU A 205 -16.89 -19.43 -13.13
N ILE A 206 -17.63 -18.46 -13.67
CA ILE A 206 -18.97 -18.65 -14.24
C ILE A 206 -18.99 -18.09 -15.66
N GLY A 207 -18.80 -18.97 -16.65
CA GLY A 207 -18.55 -18.52 -18.02
C GLY A 207 -17.22 -17.77 -18.08
N ASP A 208 -17.22 -16.55 -18.62
CA ASP A 208 -16.03 -15.69 -18.69
C ASP A 208 -15.91 -14.71 -17.49
N GLU A 209 -16.82 -14.78 -16.50
CA GLU A 209 -16.78 -13.93 -15.31
C GLU A 209 -16.23 -14.68 -14.08
N ILE A 210 -15.31 -14.04 -13.36
CA ILE A 210 -14.87 -14.49 -12.04
C ILE A 210 -15.74 -13.81 -10.97
N VAL A 211 -16.38 -14.62 -10.13
CA VAL A 211 -17.28 -14.19 -9.06
C VAL A 211 -16.71 -14.57 -7.70
N GLY A 212 -16.36 -13.55 -6.93
CA GLY A 212 -15.97 -13.68 -5.53
C GLY A 212 -17.15 -13.72 -4.57
N ILE A 213 -17.13 -14.67 -3.64
CA ILE A 213 -18.06 -14.78 -2.52
C ILE A 213 -17.27 -14.61 -1.22
N ASP A 214 -17.49 -13.48 -0.54
CA ASP A 214 -17.00 -13.27 0.81
C ASP A 214 -17.94 -13.93 1.82
N LEU A 215 -17.41 -14.89 2.59
CA LEU A 215 -18.10 -15.63 3.65
C LEU A 215 -17.65 -15.18 5.05
N SER A 216 -16.76 -14.20 5.14
CA SER A 216 -16.31 -13.70 6.43
C SER A 216 -17.46 -13.06 7.20
N LYS A 217 -17.71 -13.51 8.44
CA LYS A 217 -18.41 -12.67 9.41
C LYS A 217 -17.50 -11.47 9.65
N VAL A 218 -18.00 -10.26 9.39
CA VAL A 218 -17.22 -9.02 9.48
C VAL A 218 -16.58 -8.94 10.86
N ASN A 219 -15.31 -9.34 10.95
CA ASN A 219 -14.46 -8.97 12.06
C ASN A 219 -14.00 -7.55 11.75
N LEU A 220 -14.75 -6.58 12.27
CA LEU A 220 -14.54 -5.15 11.99
C LEU A 220 -13.08 -4.75 12.22
N ASP A 221 -12.41 -5.32 13.23
CA ASP A 221 -11.01 -5.03 13.55
C ASP A 221 -10.06 -5.56 12.47
N PHE A 222 -10.27 -6.81 12.00
CA PHE A 222 -9.46 -7.36 10.90
C PHE A 222 -9.68 -6.59 9.60
N THR A 223 -10.93 -6.24 9.28
CA THR A 223 -11.25 -5.44 8.08
C THR A 223 -10.58 -4.07 8.15
N ARG A 224 -10.62 -3.42 9.31
CA ARG A 224 -10.00 -2.12 9.51
C ARG A 224 -8.48 -2.17 9.37
N ILE A 225 -7.81 -3.17 9.97
CA ILE A 225 -6.37 -3.39 9.79
C ILE A 225 -6.05 -3.61 8.31
N ARG A 226 -6.83 -4.44 7.60
CA ARG A 226 -6.62 -4.69 6.16
C ARG A 226 -6.75 -3.42 5.35
N GLN A 227 -7.74 -2.57 5.64
CA GLN A 227 -7.91 -1.29 4.98
C GLN A 227 -6.73 -0.36 5.28
N ASP A 228 -6.28 -0.27 6.53
CA ASP A 228 -5.13 0.56 6.92
C ASP A 228 -3.86 0.15 6.15
N VAL A 229 -3.61 -1.17 6.02
CA VAL A 229 -2.50 -1.71 5.23
C VAL A 229 -2.62 -1.33 3.76
N VAL A 230 -3.81 -1.41 3.18
CA VAL A 230 -4.03 -1.05 1.77
C VAL A 230 -3.85 0.45 1.55
N VAL A 231 -4.39 1.30 2.45
CA VAL A 231 -4.20 2.75 2.37
C VAL A 231 -2.71 3.10 2.52
N CYS A 232 -2.01 2.47 3.47
CA CYS A 232 -0.57 2.63 3.67
C CYS A 232 0.21 2.23 2.41
N ALA A 233 -0.06 1.07 1.82
CA ALA A 233 0.58 0.62 0.58
C ALA A 233 0.30 1.57 -0.59
N CYS A 234 -0.93 2.10 -0.71
CA CYS A 234 -1.26 3.08 -1.73
C CYS A 234 -0.52 4.40 -1.53
N ASP A 235 -0.39 4.89 -0.29
CA ASP A 235 0.34 6.11 0.03
C ASP A 235 1.87 5.92 -0.14
N GLU A 236 2.46 4.79 0.28
CA GLU A 236 3.89 4.48 0.13
C GLU A 236 4.27 4.22 -1.34
N ALA A 237 3.48 3.44 -2.08
CA ALA A 237 3.73 3.10 -3.49
C ALA A 237 3.17 4.12 -4.48
N LEU A 238 2.59 5.22 -3.97
CA LEU A 238 2.07 6.34 -4.76
C LEU A 238 0.99 5.90 -5.77
N ILE A 239 0.08 5.01 -5.35
CA ILE A 239 -1.01 4.50 -6.20
C ILE A 239 -2.18 5.50 -6.15
N PRO A 240 -2.54 6.15 -7.27
CA PRO A 240 -3.68 7.06 -7.30
C PRO A 240 -4.98 6.30 -7.14
N ARG A 241 -6.03 7.01 -6.69
CA ARG A 241 -7.38 6.48 -6.51
C ARG A 241 -7.89 5.69 -7.73
N ASP A 242 -7.74 6.25 -8.92
CA ASP A 242 -8.13 5.59 -10.18
C ASP A 242 -7.24 4.38 -10.49
N GLY A 243 -5.95 4.44 -10.16
CA GLY A 243 -5.03 3.32 -10.28
C GLY A 243 -5.45 2.14 -9.40
N TYR A 244 -5.78 2.42 -8.13
CA TYR A 244 -6.32 1.41 -7.22
C TYR A 244 -7.68 0.90 -7.68
N ARG A 245 -8.56 1.76 -8.24
CA ARG A 245 -9.83 1.35 -8.83
C ARG A 245 -9.65 0.29 -9.92
N HIS A 246 -8.67 0.48 -10.81
CA HIS A 246 -8.36 -0.50 -11.85
C HIS A 246 -7.80 -1.80 -11.26
N LEU A 247 -6.90 -1.72 -10.27
CA LEU A 247 -6.39 -2.91 -9.56
C LEU A 247 -7.53 -3.71 -8.90
N ALA A 248 -8.44 -3.03 -8.21
CA ALA A 248 -9.59 -3.64 -7.56
C ALA A 248 -10.68 -4.10 -8.54
N ALA A 249 -10.63 -3.68 -9.81
CA ALA A 249 -11.48 -4.22 -10.87
C ALA A 249 -10.92 -5.53 -11.43
N ILE A 250 -9.60 -5.69 -11.47
CA ILE A 250 -8.91 -6.89 -11.97
C ILE A 250 -8.88 -8.00 -10.91
N SER A 251 -8.73 -7.64 -9.63
CA SER A 251 -8.67 -8.60 -8.52
C SER A 251 -9.89 -8.49 -7.62
N PRO A 252 -10.86 -9.43 -7.69
CA PRO A 252 -12.09 -9.39 -6.89
C PRO A 252 -11.85 -9.64 -5.40
N ASN A 253 -10.63 -10.00 -5.01
CA ASN A 253 -10.17 -10.13 -3.62
C ASN A 253 -9.80 -8.79 -2.98
N LEU A 254 -9.57 -7.73 -3.78
CA LEU A 254 -9.28 -6.40 -3.26
C LEU A 254 -10.57 -5.70 -2.83
N GLU A 255 -10.48 -4.95 -1.74
CA GLU A 255 -11.60 -4.13 -1.29
C GLU A 255 -11.89 -3.03 -2.30
N ARG A 256 -13.18 -2.68 -2.42
CA ARG A 256 -13.62 -1.70 -3.42
C ARG A 256 -13.00 -0.34 -3.11
N GLU A 257 -12.63 0.37 -4.16
CA GLU A 257 -11.98 1.68 -4.10
C GLU A 257 -12.64 2.63 -3.09
N TYR A 258 -13.96 2.78 -3.12
CA TYR A 258 -14.67 3.70 -2.23
C TYR A 258 -14.47 3.38 -0.74
N GLN A 259 -14.28 2.11 -0.36
CA GLN A 259 -14.02 1.72 1.03
C GLN A 259 -12.63 2.18 1.46
N ILE A 260 -11.63 1.99 0.60
CA ILE A 260 -10.24 2.44 0.83
C ILE A 260 -10.19 3.97 0.87
N SER A 261 -10.89 4.66 -0.03
CA SER A 261 -10.99 6.12 0.00
C SER A 261 -11.68 6.64 1.26
N ASN A 262 -12.76 5.99 1.71
CA ASN A 262 -13.43 6.36 2.95
C ASN A 262 -12.49 6.16 4.15
N ARG A 263 -11.80 5.02 4.22
CA ARG A 263 -10.83 4.76 5.28
C ARG A 263 -9.70 5.79 5.28
N ARG A 264 -9.16 6.15 4.11
CA ARG A 264 -8.15 7.21 3.97
C ARG A 264 -8.63 8.54 4.54
N ASN A 265 -9.89 8.90 4.28
CA ASN A 265 -10.50 10.12 4.82
C ASN A 265 -10.70 10.04 6.34
N GLU A 266 -11.10 8.87 6.88
CA GLU A 266 -11.21 8.64 8.32
C GLU A 266 -9.86 8.79 9.03
N ILE A 267 -8.80 8.17 8.48
CA ILE A 267 -7.44 8.30 9.01
C ILE A 267 -7.00 9.76 8.97
N SER A 268 -7.24 10.46 7.86
CA SER A 268 -6.87 11.88 7.72
C SER A 268 -7.58 12.75 8.75
N LYS A 269 -8.89 12.58 8.92
CA LYS A 269 -9.69 13.30 9.93
C LYS A 269 -9.21 12.99 11.35
N TYR A 270 -8.93 11.72 11.65
CA TYR A 270 -8.38 11.32 12.94
C TYR A 270 -7.05 12.01 13.21
N MET A 271 -6.11 11.98 12.26
CA MET A 271 -4.82 12.63 12.44
C MET A 271 -4.93 14.15 12.51
N GLU A 272 -5.90 14.78 11.86
CA GLU A 272 -6.16 16.21 11.97
C GLU A 272 -6.69 16.62 13.37
N THR A 273 -7.23 15.68 14.15
CA THR A 273 -7.53 15.92 15.58
C THR A 273 -6.30 15.85 16.48
N ILE A 274 -5.23 15.16 16.06
CA ILE A 274 -3.99 14.99 16.82
C ILE A 274 -2.97 16.07 16.44
N ILE A 275 -2.80 16.30 15.14
CA ILE A 275 -1.93 17.31 14.56
C ILE A 275 -2.78 18.15 13.60
N PRO A 276 -3.48 19.18 14.13
CA PRO A 276 -4.26 20.08 13.29
C PRO A 276 -3.41 20.75 12.22
N ILE A 277 -4.01 20.95 11.05
CA ILE A 277 -3.38 21.68 9.93
C ILE A 277 -4.05 23.04 9.85
N TYR A 278 -3.27 24.08 10.07
CA TYR A 278 -3.73 25.46 10.03
C TYR A 278 -3.45 26.05 8.65
N ASN A 279 -4.47 26.64 8.03
CA ASN A 279 -4.33 27.35 6.77
C ASN A 279 -4.37 28.86 7.03
N CYS A 280 -3.49 29.62 6.38
CA CYS A 280 -3.51 31.08 6.42
C CYS A 280 -3.08 31.66 5.06
N LYS A 281 -3.25 32.97 4.92
CA LYS A 281 -2.78 33.71 3.74
C LYS A 281 -1.66 34.65 4.14
N ILE A 282 -0.58 34.64 3.37
CA ILE A 282 0.57 35.54 3.47
C ILE A 282 0.32 36.66 2.46
N GLU A 283 -0.30 37.73 2.94
CA GLU A 283 -0.45 38.98 2.19
C GLU A 283 0.60 39.96 2.69
N LEU A 284 1.29 40.64 1.77
CA LEU A 284 2.03 41.84 2.14
C LEU A 284 1.04 42.99 2.15
N ASP A 285 0.89 43.69 3.27
CA ASP A 285 0.13 44.92 3.30
C ASP A 285 0.80 45.92 2.35
N ASN A 286 0.08 46.33 1.30
CA ASN A 286 0.48 47.47 0.49
C ASN A 286 0.36 48.72 1.37
N VAL A 287 1.42 49.08 2.08
CA VAL A 287 1.52 50.36 2.80
C VAL A 287 1.57 51.47 1.76
N GLN A 288 0.40 51.96 1.34
CA GLN A 288 0.28 53.34 0.87
C GLN A 288 0.37 54.24 2.10
N ASN A 289 1.40 55.09 2.08
CA ASN A 289 1.64 56.18 3.01
C ASN A 289 0.34 56.83 3.49
N ASN A 290 0.08 56.76 4.79
CA ASN A 290 -0.45 57.91 5.52
C ASN A 290 0.12 57.89 6.93
N SER A 291 0.96 58.88 7.19
CA SER A 291 1.39 59.33 8.50
C SER A 291 0.18 59.52 9.43
N ASN A 292 0.19 58.84 10.58
CA ASN A 292 0.21 59.50 11.89
C ASN A 292 0.15 58.46 13.03
N ASN A 293 0.97 58.72 14.04
CA ASN A 293 1.12 58.08 15.35
C ASN A 293 -0.05 57.21 15.85
N SER A 294 0.23 55.98 16.27
CA SER A 294 0.27 55.56 17.69
C SER A 294 0.18 54.04 17.85
N SER A 295 1.01 53.52 18.76
CA SER A 295 1.00 52.16 19.35
C SER A 295 0.96 50.96 18.40
N ASN A 296 2.11 50.28 18.29
CA ASN A 296 2.24 48.89 17.86
C ASN A 296 1.39 47.98 18.76
N ASN A 297 0.16 47.72 18.35
CA ASN A 297 -0.55 46.50 18.69
C ASN A 297 -0.78 45.75 17.38
N PHE A 298 0.12 44.82 17.06
CA PHE A 298 -0.20 43.75 16.12
C PHE A 298 -1.35 42.97 16.75
N SER A 299 -2.57 43.27 16.33
CA SER A 299 -3.74 42.49 16.71
C SER A 299 -3.55 41.08 16.18
N ASN A 300 -3.47 40.12 17.11
CA ASN A 300 -3.65 38.69 16.85
C ASN A 300 -5.04 38.48 16.26
N ASN A 301 -5.20 38.67 14.95
CA ASN A 301 -6.35 38.16 14.23
C ASN A 301 -6.13 36.67 13.97
N ASN A 302 -6.29 35.87 15.04
CA ASN A 302 -6.61 34.44 14.95
C ASN A 302 -8.07 34.28 14.48
N SER A 303 -8.42 34.82 13.31
CA SER A 303 -9.69 34.48 12.67
C SER A 303 -9.50 33.17 11.88
N VAL A 304 -9.79 32.08 12.56
CA VAL A 304 -10.04 30.77 11.97
C VAL A 304 -11.25 30.92 11.04
N ASN A 305 -11.02 31.13 9.75
CA ASN A 305 -12.08 31.05 8.75
C ASN A 305 -12.03 29.67 8.09
N SER A 306 -12.97 28.82 8.48
CA SER A 306 -13.24 27.50 7.89
C SER A 306 -13.95 27.58 6.52
N ASN A 307 -14.12 28.77 5.96
CA ASN A 307 -14.77 28.99 4.66
C ASN A 307 -13.76 29.54 3.65
N PHE A 308 -12.86 28.66 3.19
CA PHE A 308 -11.93 28.97 2.11
C PHE A 308 -12.61 28.76 0.76
N SER A 309 -12.95 29.84 0.07
CA SER A 309 -13.31 29.81 -1.35
C SER A 309 -12.02 29.88 -2.16
N LEU A 310 -11.67 28.80 -2.87
CA LEU A 310 -10.57 28.80 -3.82
C LEU A 310 -10.91 29.75 -4.98
N THR A 311 -10.45 31.00 -4.90
CA THR A 311 -10.30 31.82 -6.10
C THR A 311 -9.11 31.30 -6.91
N ASN A 312 -9.08 31.61 -8.22
CA ASN A 312 -8.01 31.17 -9.13
C ASN A 312 -6.60 31.71 -8.79
N ASP A 313 -6.45 32.56 -7.76
CA ASP A 313 -5.15 33.04 -7.29
C ASP A 313 -4.72 32.31 -6.01
N GLN A 314 -3.88 31.30 -6.19
CA GLN A 314 -3.30 30.51 -5.09
C GLN A 314 -2.09 31.18 -4.42
N SER A 315 -1.73 32.40 -4.85
CA SER A 315 -0.58 33.13 -4.31
C SER A 315 -0.77 33.47 -2.83
N GLY A 316 0.26 33.19 -2.02
CA GLY A 316 0.26 33.49 -0.60
C GLY A 316 -0.49 32.49 0.28
N ILE A 317 -1.07 31.40 -0.27
CA ILE A 317 -1.62 30.34 0.58
C ILE A 317 -0.49 29.70 1.39
N CYS A 318 -0.72 29.49 2.67
CA CYS A 318 0.21 28.86 3.61
C CYS A 318 -0.53 27.82 4.45
N SER A 319 0.12 26.69 4.70
CA SER A 319 -0.34 25.65 5.62
C SER A 319 0.78 25.33 6.60
N TYR A 320 0.45 25.20 7.88
CA TYR A 320 1.42 24.88 8.93
C TYR A 320 0.85 23.94 9.99
N ARG A 321 1.74 23.29 10.74
CA ARG A 321 1.43 22.39 11.85
C ARG A 321 2.14 22.87 13.11
N SER A 322 1.52 22.65 14.27
CA SER A 322 2.19 22.95 15.55
C SER A 322 3.40 22.03 15.76
N ILE A 323 4.51 22.62 16.21
CA ILE A 323 5.71 21.87 16.56
C ILE A 323 5.43 21.04 17.82
N LYS A 324 4.68 21.59 18.78
CA LYS A 324 4.29 20.87 19.99
C LYS A 324 3.43 19.65 19.70
N ASP A 325 2.46 19.75 18.79
CA ASP A 325 1.62 18.60 18.41
C ASP A 325 2.42 17.52 17.67
N LEU A 326 3.37 17.93 16.83
CA LEU A 326 4.33 17.01 16.19
C LEU A 326 5.19 16.30 17.25
N LEU A 327 5.74 17.03 18.22
CA LEU A 327 6.54 16.44 19.31
C LEU A 327 5.73 15.48 20.19
N ASN A 328 4.49 15.85 20.55
CA ASN A 328 3.55 14.99 21.26
C ASN A 328 3.34 13.65 20.54
N THR A 329 3.34 13.67 19.22
CA THR A 329 3.17 12.48 18.38
C THR A 329 4.47 11.68 18.21
N LEU A 330 5.60 12.37 18.06
CA LEU A 330 6.89 11.76 17.69
C LEU A 330 7.68 11.21 18.89
N ILE A 331 7.63 11.88 20.05
CA ILE A 331 8.39 11.45 21.25
C ILE A 331 8.05 10.02 21.67
N PRO A 332 6.77 9.59 21.74
CA PRO A 332 6.43 8.19 22.04
C PRO A 332 7.05 7.21 21.04
N ILE A 333 7.10 7.57 19.75
CA ILE A 333 7.69 6.74 18.68
C ILE A 333 9.21 6.62 18.89
N TRP A 334 9.88 7.72 19.22
CA TRP A 334 11.32 7.73 19.47
C TRP A 334 11.71 6.97 20.75
N LYS A 335 10.90 7.07 21.82
CA LYS A 335 11.06 6.28 23.06
C LYS A 335 10.92 4.79 22.77
N LYS A 336 9.87 4.39 22.04
CA LYS A 336 9.62 2.98 21.67
C LYS A 336 10.76 2.37 20.84
N LYS A 337 11.42 3.18 20.01
CA LYS A 337 12.58 2.78 19.19
C LYS A 337 13.92 2.91 19.92
N SER A 338 13.94 3.30 21.19
CA SER A 338 15.16 3.54 21.97
C SER A 338 16.09 4.59 21.35
N ILE A 339 15.52 5.54 20.61
CA ILE A 339 16.26 6.69 20.04
C ILE A 339 16.46 7.78 21.10
N LEU A 340 15.44 7.96 21.96
CA LEU A 340 15.48 8.89 23.10
C LEU A 340 15.31 8.11 24.41
N ASN A 341 16.21 8.37 25.35
CA ASN A 341 16.16 7.89 26.73
C ASN A 341 15.84 9.04 27.68
N ILE A 342 15.35 8.70 28.87
CA ILE A 342 15.04 9.70 29.92
C ILE A 342 16.33 10.43 30.30
N GLY A 343 16.31 11.76 30.20
CA GLY A 343 17.47 12.62 30.46
C GLY A 343 18.22 13.07 29.20
N ASP A 344 17.91 12.53 28.02
CA ASP A 344 18.48 13.01 26.77
C ASP A 344 17.97 14.41 26.39
N ASN A 345 18.82 15.20 25.73
CA ASN A 345 18.40 16.42 25.07
C ASN A 345 17.84 16.11 23.67
N ILE A 346 16.69 16.72 23.35
CA ILE A 346 16.09 16.66 22.02
C ILE A 346 16.81 17.68 21.12
N LYS A 347 17.56 17.19 20.12
CA LYS A 347 18.29 18.04 19.17
C LYS A 347 17.49 18.17 17.87
N LEU A 348 16.80 19.30 17.69
CA LEU A 348 15.96 19.55 16.52
C LEU A 348 16.72 20.38 15.48
N LYS A 349 16.81 19.86 14.26
CA LYS A 349 17.33 20.58 13.10
C LYS A 349 16.15 21.10 12.28
N PHE A 350 16.10 22.41 12.11
CA PHE A 350 15.27 23.07 11.12
C PHE A 350 16.01 23.23 9.81
N GLY A 351 15.26 23.19 8.72
CA GLY A 351 15.75 23.57 7.41
C GLY A 351 14.60 24.01 6.53
N GLY A 352 14.94 24.41 5.31
CA GLY A 352 13.93 24.72 4.32
C GLY A 352 14.50 24.69 2.92
N ASP A 353 13.60 24.77 1.96
CA ASP A 353 13.93 24.77 0.54
C ASP A 353 12.80 25.44 -0.26
N GLY A 354 13.18 26.31 -1.18
CA GLY A 354 12.30 26.94 -2.15
C GLY A 354 12.39 26.26 -3.51
N HIS A 355 11.26 25.79 -4.02
CA HIS A 355 11.23 25.04 -5.26
C HIS A 355 10.23 25.62 -6.26
N ILE A 356 10.64 25.63 -7.52
CA ILE A 356 9.79 26.05 -8.63
C ILE A 356 8.89 24.88 -9.00
N VAL A 357 7.59 25.00 -8.76
CA VAL A 357 6.61 23.93 -8.96
C VAL A 357 6.11 23.90 -10.38
N THR A 358 5.81 25.09 -10.90
CA THR A 358 5.37 25.32 -12.27
C THR A 358 5.99 26.63 -12.75
N ASN A 359 5.87 26.92 -14.05
CA ASN A 359 6.30 28.22 -14.60
C ASN A 359 5.58 29.42 -13.95
N LYS A 360 4.49 29.20 -13.19
CA LYS A 360 3.68 30.25 -12.55
C LYS A 360 3.87 30.35 -11.04
N TYR A 361 4.20 29.25 -10.37
CA TYR A 361 4.23 29.18 -8.91
C TYR A 361 5.50 28.48 -8.42
N SER A 362 6.12 29.08 -7.40
CA SER A 362 7.07 28.42 -6.51
C SER A 362 6.40 28.20 -5.16
N HIS A 363 6.92 27.26 -4.37
CA HIS A 363 6.59 27.17 -2.95
C HIS A 363 7.87 27.14 -2.13
N VAL A 364 7.73 27.43 -0.85
CA VAL A 364 8.80 27.31 0.13
C VAL A 364 8.33 26.41 1.25
N MET A 365 9.16 25.43 1.58
CA MET A 365 8.94 24.45 2.62
C MET A 365 9.91 24.67 3.77
N PHE A 366 9.41 24.59 5.01
CA PHE A 366 10.22 24.42 6.21
C PHE A 366 9.99 23.04 6.80
N THR A 367 11.08 22.40 7.21
CA THR A 367 11.06 21.08 7.84
C THR A 367 11.78 21.09 9.17
N MET A 368 11.49 20.07 9.97
CA MET A 368 12.15 19.76 11.23
C MET A 368 12.52 18.27 11.24
N CYS A 369 13.67 17.91 11.79
CA CYS A 369 14.05 16.51 12.03
C CYS A 369 14.81 16.37 13.36
N LEU A 370 14.89 15.14 13.87
CA LEU A 370 15.58 14.82 15.13
C LEU A 370 17.00 14.34 14.86
N LEU A 371 18.00 15.14 15.23
CA LEU A 371 19.42 14.80 15.03
C LEU A 371 19.88 13.57 15.83
N ASN A 372 19.17 13.23 16.92
CA ASN A 372 19.44 12.02 17.69
C ASN A 372 19.26 10.72 16.86
N GLU A 373 18.57 10.76 15.71
CA GLU A 373 18.43 9.61 14.82
C GLU A 373 19.68 9.30 13.98
N GLY A 374 20.79 10.04 14.15
CA GLY A 374 22.01 9.77 13.39
C GLY A 374 21.84 10.14 11.91
N ASP A 375 22.41 9.33 11.01
CA ASP A 375 22.32 9.52 9.55
C ASP A 375 20.91 9.26 8.98
N GLU A 376 19.94 8.76 9.78
CA GLU A 376 18.56 8.56 9.35
C GLU A 376 17.88 9.88 8.94
N VAL A 377 18.34 11.03 9.47
CA VAL A 377 17.85 12.37 9.08
C VAL A 377 18.05 12.69 7.60
N LEU A 378 18.90 11.93 6.90
CA LEU A 378 19.14 12.03 5.46
C LEU A 378 18.00 11.39 4.62
N LYS A 379 17.02 10.75 5.27
CA LYS A 379 15.84 10.20 4.59
C LYS A 379 14.70 11.23 4.52
N PRO A 380 14.01 11.37 3.38
CA PRO A 380 12.92 12.36 3.21
C PRO A 380 11.73 12.18 4.17
N ASP A 381 11.45 10.96 4.62
CA ASP A 381 10.37 10.63 5.56
C ASP A 381 10.68 11.05 7.01
N LYS A 382 11.95 11.35 7.31
CA LYS A 382 12.41 11.90 8.60
C LYS A 382 12.42 13.42 8.66
N GLN A 383 12.19 14.09 7.54
CA GLN A 383 12.08 15.54 7.45
C GLN A 383 10.62 15.96 7.64
N TYR A 384 10.18 16.26 8.85
CA TYR A 384 8.78 16.59 9.13
C TYR A 384 8.45 18.02 8.67
N CYS A 385 7.54 18.16 7.69
CA CYS A 385 7.14 19.47 7.16
C CYS A 385 6.37 20.29 8.21
N ILE A 386 6.89 21.43 8.65
CA ILE A 386 6.24 22.26 9.68
C ILE A 386 5.42 23.39 9.04
N LEU A 387 5.89 23.90 7.91
CA LEU A 387 5.25 25.01 7.20
C LEU A 387 5.51 24.90 5.71
N LEU A 388 4.49 25.20 4.90
CA LEU A 388 4.57 25.24 3.45
C LEU A 388 3.75 26.42 2.94
N TYR A 389 4.30 27.24 2.03
CA TYR A 389 3.54 28.31 1.41
C TYR A 389 3.84 28.48 -0.09
N ILE A 390 2.84 28.89 -0.86
CA ILE A 390 2.98 29.23 -2.28
C ILE A 390 3.52 30.66 -2.39
N GLY A 391 4.72 30.79 -2.90
CA GLY A 391 5.42 32.06 -3.04
C GLY A 391 6.91 31.87 -3.28
N LYS A 392 7.60 32.99 -3.46
CA LYS A 392 9.05 33.04 -3.56
C LYS A 392 9.67 33.11 -2.17
N GLU A 393 10.92 32.68 -2.06
CA GLU A 393 11.79 32.97 -0.92
C GLU A 393 12.08 34.47 -0.88
N GLN A 394 11.36 35.18 -0.02
CA GLN A 394 11.47 36.61 0.22
C GLN A 394 11.34 36.84 1.72
N TYR A 395 12.19 37.71 2.28
CA TYR A 395 12.29 37.90 3.73
C TYR A 395 10.92 38.25 4.36
N GLU A 396 10.15 39.13 3.72
CA GLU A 396 8.85 39.60 4.22
C GLU A 396 7.82 38.46 4.29
N LYS A 397 7.84 37.54 3.31
CA LYS A 397 6.95 36.38 3.31
C LYS A 397 7.38 35.35 4.34
N LEU A 398 8.69 35.13 4.45
CA LEU A 398 9.28 34.22 5.43
C LEU A 398 9.02 34.70 6.85
N SER A 399 9.11 36.01 7.13
CA SER A 399 8.85 36.55 8.46
C SER A 399 7.41 36.35 8.89
N ILE A 400 6.44 36.61 8.00
CA ILE A 400 5.02 36.34 8.25
C ILE A 400 4.78 34.84 8.46
N ALA A 401 5.41 33.98 7.65
CA ALA A 401 5.29 32.53 7.78
C ALA A 401 5.85 32.01 9.12
N VAL A 402 7.10 32.37 9.46
CA VAL A 402 7.78 31.91 10.69
C VAL A 402 7.09 32.46 11.94
N SER A 403 6.49 33.66 11.89
CA SER A 403 5.70 34.21 13.00
C SER A 403 4.55 33.31 13.45
N LYS A 404 4.08 32.37 12.61
CA LYS A 404 3.00 31.44 12.96
C LYS A 404 3.37 30.42 14.02
N PHE A 405 4.67 30.14 14.20
CA PHE A 405 5.17 29.17 15.18
C PHE A 405 6.32 29.71 16.04
N SER A 406 6.70 30.99 15.91
CA SER A 406 7.79 31.59 16.69
C SER A 406 7.56 31.51 18.20
N ASN A 407 6.34 31.79 18.66
CA ASN A 407 5.98 31.72 20.08
C ASN A 407 6.14 30.29 20.64
N GLU A 408 5.92 29.27 19.81
CA GLU A 408 6.16 27.88 20.22
C GLU A 408 7.66 27.63 20.42
N LEU A 409 8.51 28.11 19.52
CA LEU A 409 9.97 27.99 19.65
C LEU A 409 10.48 28.66 20.93
N ASP A 410 10.01 29.88 21.22
CA ASP A 410 10.38 30.61 22.44
C ASP A 410 9.99 29.83 23.71
N SER A 411 8.78 29.28 23.73
CA SER A 411 8.30 28.43 24.81
C SER A 411 9.13 27.15 24.95
N LEU A 412 9.51 26.51 23.84
CA LEU A 412 10.26 25.25 23.83
C LEU A 412 11.71 25.43 24.28
N LYS A 413 12.38 26.54 23.93
CA LYS A 413 13.74 26.81 24.43
C LYS A 413 13.75 27.19 25.90
N SER A 414 12.78 27.98 26.36
CA SER A 414 12.77 28.53 27.72
C SER A 414 12.30 27.51 28.77
N ALA A 415 11.23 26.76 28.48
CA ALA A 415 10.62 25.83 29.42
C ALA A 415 10.89 24.35 29.11
N GLY A 416 11.48 24.05 27.93
CA GLY A 416 11.54 22.69 27.42
C GLY A 416 10.18 22.19 26.92
N PHE A 417 10.05 20.87 26.78
CA PHE A 417 8.81 20.20 26.39
C PHE A 417 8.43 19.15 27.44
N ILE A 418 7.18 19.15 27.90
CA ILE A 418 6.67 18.16 28.85
C ILE A 418 5.86 17.15 28.05
N ASP A 419 6.25 15.87 28.09
CA ASP A 419 5.54 14.80 27.40
C ASP A 419 4.33 14.26 28.20
N GLN A 420 3.62 13.30 27.61
CA GLN A 420 2.43 12.67 28.22
C GLN A 420 2.72 11.92 29.53
N ASP A 421 3.98 11.54 29.76
CA ASP A 421 4.45 10.86 30.97
C ASP A 421 4.97 11.87 32.02
N ASN A 422 4.72 13.18 31.83
CA ASN A 422 5.24 14.28 32.63
C ASN A 422 6.78 14.37 32.68
N ILE A 423 7.47 13.86 31.65
CA ILE A 423 8.92 14.00 31.53
C ILE A 423 9.23 15.32 30.83
N THR A 424 10.08 16.13 31.45
CA THR A 424 10.57 17.38 30.87
C THR A 424 11.81 17.11 30.01
N TRP A 425 11.71 17.48 28.74
CA TRP A 425 12.74 17.36 27.73
C TRP A 425 13.38 18.73 27.46
N SER A 426 14.69 18.82 27.57
CA SER A 426 15.45 19.99 27.10
C SER A 426 15.58 19.94 25.59
N ILE A 427 15.46 21.10 24.93
CA ILE A 427 15.49 21.20 23.47
C ILE A 427 16.65 22.09 23.01
N GLU A 428 17.45 21.55 22.10
CA GLU A 428 18.48 22.27 21.36
C GLU A 428 18.04 22.46 19.91
N PHE A 429 18.21 23.67 19.38
CA PHE A 429 17.77 24.04 18.04
C PHE A 429 18.95 24.29 17.12
N TYR A 430 18.92 23.66 15.95
CA TYR A 430 19.90 23.83 14.89
C TYR A 430 19.22 24.27 13.60
N PHE A 431 19.97 24.91 12.71
CA PHE A 431 19.47 25.30 11.40
C PHE A 431 20.49 25.00 10.31
N SER A 432 20.00 24.50 9.17
CA SER A 432 20.78 24.34 7.95
C SER A 432 19.92 24.63 6.72
N GLY A 433 20.49 25.25 5.71
CA GLY A 433 19.81 25.52 4.45
C GLY A 433 20.83 25.74 3.34
N ASP A 434 20.34 25.95 2.12
CA ASP A 434 21.18 26.53 1.09
C ASP A 434 21.59 27.96 1.50
N TRP A 435 22.65 28.50 0.86
CA TRP A 435 23.17 29.81 1.26
C TRP A 435 22.13 30.91 1.19
N LYS A 436 21.26 30.87 0.17
CA LYS A 436 20.27 31.91 -0.07
C LYS A 436 19.24 31.93 1.04
N LEU A 437 18.70 30.77 1.42
CA LEU A 437 17.75 30.65 2.53
C LEU A 437 18.42 31.01 3.85
N MET A 438 19.64 30.51 4.12
CA MET A 438 20.35 30.84 5.36
C MET A 438 20.59 32.35 5.49
N ALA A 439 21.01 33.02 4.42
CA ALA A 439 21.19 34.47 4.42
C ALA A 439 19.88 35.20 4.70
N LEU A 440 18.78 34.83 4.01
CA LEU A 440 17.46 35.42 4.22
C LEU A 440 16.97 35.22 5.66
N VAL A 441 17.06 33.99 6.19
CA VAL A 441 16.57 33.66 7.52
C VAL A 441 17.40 34.33 8.63
N LYS A 442 18.72 34.47 8.43
CA LYS A 442 19.58 35.27 9.33
C LYS A 442 19.44 36.78 9.14
N GLY A 443 18.67 37.23 8.15
CA GLY A 443 18.49 38.64 7.81
C GLY A 443 19.74 39.31 7.23
N LEU A 444 20.62 38.53 6.60
CA LEU A 444 21.84 39.00 5.95
C LEU A 444 21.59 39.37 4.49
N LYS A 445 22.41 40.29 3.99
CA LYS A 445 22.48 40.62 2.56
C LYS A 445 22.88 39.40 1.73
N ALA A 446 22.54 39.45 0.45
CA ALA A 446 22.89 38.41 -0.51
C ALA A 446 24.40 38.13 -0.60
N ALA A 447 24.76 36.95 -1.13
CA ALA A 447 26.13 36.45 -1.23
C ALA A 447 27.10 37.33 -2.05
N ASN A 448 26.55 38.25 -2.87
CA ASN A 448 27.31 39.20 -3.67
C ASN A 448 27.67 40.49 -2.91
N SER A 449 27.14 40.68 -1.70
CA SER A 449 27.39 41.85 -0.86
C SER A 449 28.84 41.95 -0.36
N LYS A 450 29.21 43.13 0.16
CA LYS A 450 30.55 43.37 0.71
C LYS A 450 30.83 42.45 1.91
N TYR A 451 29.87 42.31 2.82
CA TYR A 451 29.96 41.45 4.00
C TYR A 451 29.01 40.27 3.85
N PHE A 452 29.40 39.35 2.98
CA PHE A 452 28.57 38.25 2.49
C PHE A 452 28.47 37.07 3.47
N CYS A 453 29.49 36.85 4.30
CA CYS A 453 29.67 35.60 5.04
C CYS A 453 28.62 35.42 6.13
N LEU A 454 28.10 34.20 6.29
CA LEU A 454 27.11 33.88 7.32
C LEU A 454 27.70 33.90 8.74
N PHE A 455 29.02 33.77 8.86
CA PHE A 455 29.72 33.44 10.10
C PHE A 455 30.88 34.39 10.46
N CYS A 456 31.16 35.43 9.67
CA CYS A 456 32.17 36.43 10.03
C CYS A 456 32.00 37.73 9.23
N GLU A 457 32.69 38.78 9.66
CA GLU A 457 32.69 40.09 8.98
C GLU A 457 33.75 40.20 7.86
N CYS A 458 34.10 39.10 7.19
CA CYS A 458 35.06 39.12 6.08
C CYS A 458 34.52 40.00 4.93
N PRO A 459 35.21 41.08 4.54
CA PRO A 459 34.87 41.81 3.35
C PRO A 459 35.20 40.98 2.10
N LYS A 460 34.44 41.17 1.03
CA LYS A 460 34.57 40.46 -0.25
C LYS A 460 36.01 40.47 -0.80
N ASP A 461 36.72 41.57 -0.64
CA ASP A 461 38.08 41.73 -1.18
C ASP A 461 39.15 40.97 -0.36
N SER A 462 38.82 40.53 0.86
CA SER A 462 39.73 39.81 1.76
C SER A 462 39.47 38.31 1.84
N ARG A 463 38.57 37.76 0.99
CA ARG A 463 38.15 36.34 1.04
C ARG A 463 39.32 35.35 0.94
N GLY A 464 40.27 35.63 0.05
CA GLY A 464 41.46 34.81 -0.16
C GLY A 464 42.67 35.20 0.70
N ASN A 465 42.53 36.15 1.64
CA ASN A 465 43.66 36.57 2.46
C ASN A 465 43.85 35.62 3.66
N LEU A 466 44.72 34.62 3.47
CA LEU A 466 45.05 33.61 4.49
C LEU A 466 45.86 34.15 5.69
N ASN A 467 46.39 35.38 5.62
CA ASN A 467 47.07 36.02 6.76
C ASN A 467 46.09 36.53 7.82
N LEU A 468 44.81 36.64 7.45
CA LEU A 468 43.73 37.01 8.37
C LEU A 468 43.04 35.75 8.86
N GLN A 469 42.78 35.67 10.17
CA GLN A 469 41.94 34.64 10.74
C GLN A 469 40.49 35.14 10.81
N TRP A 470 39.58 34.31 10.33
CA TRP A 470 38.14 34.59 10.31
C TRP A 470 37.41 33.54 11.13
N ASN A 471 37.42 33.69 12.45
CA ASN A 471 36.70 32.79 13.36
C ASN A 471 35.19 33.03 13.28
N ILE A 472 34.40 32.03 13.68
CA ILE A 472 32.94 32.16 13.76
C ILE A 472 32.59 33.30 14.72
N SER A 473 32.07 34.38 14.15
CA SER A 473 31.68 35.62 14.80
C SER A 473 30.46 36.20 14.10
N GLU A 474 29.54 36.79 14.85
CA GLU A 474 28.32 37.34 14.26
C GLU A 474 28.65 38.42 13.22
N ASN A 475 28.12 38.32 12.00
CA ASN A 475 28.35 39.29 10.93
C ASN A 475 27.41 40.49 11.08
N LYS A 476 27.77 41.48 11.90
CA LYS A 476 26.91 42.64 12.17
C LYS A 476 26.86 43.62 10.99
N LYS A 477 27.95 43.71 10.22
CA LYS A 477 28.04 44.60 9.05
C LYS A 477 27.22 44.13 7.83
N GLY A 478 26.89 42.84 7.78
CA GLY A 478 26.11 42.23 6.70
C GLY A 478 24.61 42.20 6.93
N ILE A 479 24.13 42.58 8.13
CA ILE A 479 22.71 42.54 8.49
C ILE A 479 21.92 43.60 7.70
N GLU A 480 20.78 43.17 7.18
CA GLU A 480 19.76 44.00 6.52
C GLU A 480 18.43 43.94 7.27
N HIS A 481 18.10 42.76 7.82
CA HIS A 481 16.89 42.53 8.58
C HIS A 481 17.17 41.74 9.87
N PRO A 482 16.25 41.74 10.86
CA PRO A 482 16.36 40.84 12.01
C PRO A 482 16.43 39.36 11.61
N SER A 483 17.09 38.55 12.43
CA SER A 483 17.04 37.08 12.26
C SER A 483 15.62 36.58 12.53
N LEU A 484 15.13 35.66 11.70
CA LEU A 484 13.84 35.00 11.89
C LEU A 484 13.88 33.92 12.99
N PHE A 485 15.08 33.44 13.33
CA PHE A 485 15.31 32.50 14.42
C PHE A 485 16.37 33.07 15.37
N PRO A 486 16.06 34.13 16.13
CA PRO A 486 17.00 34.74 17.07
C PRO A 486 17.39 33.79 18.22
N ILE A 487 16.58 32.73 18.42
CA ILE A 487 16.74 31.72 19.47
C ILE A 487 17.83 30.68 19.17
N ILE A 488 18.28 30.59 17.92
CA ILE A 488 19.30 29.62 17.49
C ILE A 488 20.68 30.27 17.61
N GLU A 489 21.52 29.68 18.47
CA GLU A 489 22.90 30.10 18.73
C GLU A 489 23.75 30.03 17.45
N LEU A 490 24.73 30.93 17.33
CA LEU A 490 25.52 31.09 16.11
C LEU A 490 26.22 29.80 15.67
N ASP A 491 26.72 29.00 16.61
CA ASP A 491 27.39 27.72 16.35
C ASP A 491 26.43 26.57 16.04
N HIS A 492 25.11 26.79 16.07
CA HIS A 492 24.08 25.82 15.67
C HIS A 492 23.54 26.09 14.26
N TRP A 493 24.06 27.13 13.58
CA TRP A 493 23.83 27.38 12.15
C TRP A 493 24.89 26.63 11.33
N ILE A 494 24.56 25.45 10.84
CA ILE A 494 25.55 24.57 10.20
C ILE A 494 25.51 24.74 8.68
N PRO A 495 26.67 24.94 8.01
CA PRO A 495 26.74 24.96 6.55
C PRO A 495 26.29 23.64 5.94
N ASP A 496 25.66 23.70 4.77
CA ASP A 496 25.29 22.50 4.03
C ASP A 496 26.44 21.94 3.20
N GLU A 497 26.90 20.75 3.56
CA GLU A 497 27.92 19.98 2.84
C GLU A 497 27.62 19.80 1.35
N LEU A 498 26.37 19.49 1.00
CA LEU A 498 26.00 19.21 -0.38
C LEU A 498 26.21 20.47 -1.23
N HIS A 499 25.68 21.60 -0.79
CA HIS A 499 25.81 22.85 -1.53
C HIS A 499 27.25 23.38 -1.55
N VAL A 500 28.03 23.16 -0.48
CA VAL A 500 29.47 23.46 -0.49
C VAL A 500 30.18 22.66 -1.57
N MET A 501 29.99 21.34 -1.60
CA MET A 501 30.57 20.46 -2.62
C MET A 501 30.14 20.88 -4.02
N LEU A 502 28.84 21.03 -4.26
CA LEU A 502 28.29 21.38 -5.57
C LEU A 502 28.93 22.65 -6.13
N ARG A 503 29.03 23.71 -5.30
CA ARG A 503 29.48 25.04 -5.71
C ARG A 503 30.98 25.14 -5.87
N ILE A 504 31.76 24.47 -5.03
CA ILE A 504 33.22 24.43 -5.19
C ILE A 504 33.58 23.64 -6.44
N THR A 505 32.95 22.48 -6.66
CA THR A 505 33.19 21.68 -7.86
C THR A 505 32.82 22.44 -9.13
N ASP A 506 31.71 23.19 -9.16
CA ASP A 506 31.36 24.03 -10.31
C ASP A 506 32.46 25.04 -10.64
N VAL A 507 33.03 25.70 -9.62
CA VAL A 507 34.14 26.65 -9.81
C VAL A 507 35.37 25.93 -10.35
N LEU A 508 35.77 24.81 -9.76
CA LEU A 508 36.95 24.06 -10.19
C LEU A 508 36.82 23.55 -11.63
N MET A 509 35.65 23.08 -12.03
CA MET A 509 35.40 22.60 -13.40
C MET A 509 35.35 23.75 -14.40
N ASP A 510 34.75 24.88 -14.04
CA ASP A 510 34.76 26.09 -14.87
C ASP A 510 36.19 26.60 -15.08
N CYS A 511 37.00 26.63 -14.01
CA CYS A 511 38.43 26.94 -14.08
C CYS A 511 39.18 25.99 -15.02
N LEU A 512 39.08 24.68 -14.78
CA LEU A 512 39.78 23.65 -15.55
C LEU A 512 39.43 23.72 -17.04
N PHE A 513 38.15 23.75 -17.38
CA PHE A 513 37.72 23.74 -18.78
C PHE A 513 38.03 25.04 -19.50
N ARG A 514 37.92 26.21 -18.84
CA ARG A 514 38.32 27.48 -19.44
C ARG A 514 39.82 27.52 -19.75
N ASP A 515 40.65 26.98 -18.86
CA ASP A 515 42.09 26.90 -19.09
C ASP A 515 42.44 25.98 -20.26
N LEU A 516 41.76 24.83 -20.36
CA LEU A 516 41.93 23.92 -21.50
C LEU A 516 41.43 24.51 -22.84
N MET A 517 40.53 25.49 -22.78
CA MET A 517 39.98 26.18 -23.96
C MET A 517 40.79 27.43 -24.37
N ILE A 518 41.93 27.72 -23.74
CA ILE A 518 42.80 28.86 -24.12
C ILE A 518 43.30 28.69 -25.56
N ASP A 519 43.78 27.49 -25.94
CA ASP A 519 44.04 27.13 -27.33
C ASP A 519 42.85 26.36 -27.90
N LEU A 520 41.91 27.09 -28.51
CA LEU A 520 40.73 26.51 -29.11
C LEU A 520 41.04 25.51 -30.24
N ASN A 521 42.18 25.64 -30.92
CA ASN A 521 42.53 24.75 -32.03
C ASN A 521 43.00 23.39 -31.49
N GLU A 522 43.88 23.40 -30.48
CA GLU A 522 44.32 22.18 -29.80
C GLU A 522 43.14 21.51 -29.08
N PHE A 523 42.32 22.30 -28.39
CA PHE A 523 41.15 21.81 -27.68
C PHE A 523 40.20 21.03 -28.59
N LYS A 524 39.82 21.62 -29.74
CA LYS A 524 38.93 20.98 -30.71
C LYS A 524 39.52 19.71 -31.32
N LYS A 525 40.84 19.67 -31.50
CA LYS A 525 41.52 18.57 -32.21
C LYS A 525 41.79 17.35 -31.33
N ALA A 526 42.15 17.55 -30.07
CA ALA A 526 42.63 16.47 -29.20
C ALA A 526 41.98 16.47 -27.80
N THR A 527 42.08 17.59 -27.08
CA THR A 527 41.71 17.66 -25.66
C THR A 527 40.24 17.35 -25.41
N LYS A 528 39.34 17.88 -26.26
CA LYS A 528 37.91 17.60 -26.21
C LYS A 528 37.63 16.09 -26.26
N ILE A 529 38.19 15.40 -27.26
CA ILE A 529 37.93 13.98 -27.52
C ILE A 529 38.43 13.13 -26.35
N LEU A 530 39.60 13.47 -25.80
CA LEU A 530 40.19 12.76 -24.67
C LEU A 530 39.31 12.90 -23.42
N ILE A 531 38.88 14.11 -23.08
CA ILE A 531 38.08 14.35 -21.87
C ILE A 531 36.69 13.71 -22.01
N GLU A 532 36.02 13.85 -23.16
CA GLU A 532 34.72 13.20 -23.38
C GLU A 532 34.82 11.68 -23.24
N LYS A 533 35.89 11.07 -23.77
CA LYS A 533 36.12 9.63 -23.66
C LYS A 533 36.42 9.19 -22.22
N GLU A 534 37.21 9.96 -21.47
CA GLU A 534 37.48 9.68 -20.06
C GLU A 534 36.24 9.85 -19.19
N MET A 535 35.43 10.89 -19.43
CA MET A 535 34.15 11.11 -18.76
C MET A 535 33.19 9.95 -19.03
N GLN A 536 33.12 9.46 -20.27
CA GLN A 536 32.36 8.25 -20.61
C GLN A 536 32.90 7.01 -19.88
N ARG A 537 34.23 6.85 -19.81
CA ARG A 537 34.87 5.71 -19.13
C ARG A 537 34.50 5.64 -17.64
N ILE A 538 34.40 6.78 -16.97
CA ILE A 538 34.03 6.85 -15.55
C ILE A 538 32.51 6.84 -15.31
N GLY A 539 31.69 6.65 -16.35
CA GLY A 539 30.24 6.49 -16.22
C GLY A 539 29.41 7.75 -16.55
N LEU A 540 30.03 8.86 -16.95
CA LEU A 540 29.34 10.07 -17.41
C LEU A 540 29.11 10.01 -18.93
N THR A 541 28.26 9.07 -19.34
CA THR A 541 28.08 8.66 -20.75
C THR A 541 27.56 9.77 -21.68
N HIS A 542 26.88 10.78 -21.14
CA HIS A 542 26.28 11.89 -21.89
C HIS A 542 27.06 13.21 -21.79
N PHE A 543 28.23 13.20 -21.15
CA PHE A 543 29.06 14.39 -21.05
C PHE A 543 29.64 14.76 -22.41
N GLN A 544 29.47 16.03 -22.81
CA GLN A 544 30.02 16.55 -24.06
C GLN A 544 30.25 18.06 -23.98
N PHE A 545 31.18 18.54 -24.80
CA PHE A 545 31.42 19.96 -25.08
C PHE A 545 30.70 20.37 -26.36
N PHE A 546 30.02 21.51 -26.32
CA PHE A 546 29.26 22.06 -27.44
C PHE A 546 29.47 23.56 -27.59
N GLU A 547 29.28 24.08 -28.80
CA GLU A 547 29.35 25.53 -29.06
C GLU A 547 28.06 26.21 -28.56
N SER A 548 28.23 27.29 -27.79
CA SER A 548 27.13 28.04 -27.20
C SER A 548 26.31 28.75 -28.28
N LYS A 549 24.99 28.54 -28.27
CA LYS A 549 24.07 29.16 -29.25
C LYS A 549 23.81 30.65 -28.99
N SER A 550 24.09 31.13 -27.78
CA SER A 550 23.70 32.47 -27.30
C SER A 550 24.84 33.48 -27.24
N LYS A 551 26.10 33.02 -27.19
CA LYS A 551 27.31 33.84 -27.14
C LYS A 551 28.28 33.35 -28.22
N GLY A 552 28.20 33.92 -29.41
CA GLY A 552 29.00 33.50 -30.57
C GLY A 552 30.49 33.28 -30.22
N LYS A 553 31.04 32.14 -30.67
CA LYS A 553 32.40 31.63 -30.42
C LYS A 553 32.76 31.21 -28.98
N SER A 554 31.80 31.00 -28.09
CA SER A 554 32.07 30.37 -26.77
C SER A 554 31.69 28.88 -26.76
N TRP A 555 32.44 28.08 -25.99
CA TRP A 555 32.18 26.66 -25.77
C TRP A 555 31.57 26.47 -24.38
N ASP A 556 30.56 25.62 -24.31
CA ASP A 556 29.89 25.18 -23.08
C ASP A 556 29.99 23.65 -22.98
N TRP A 557 29.60 23.08 -21.84
CA TRP A 557 29.61 21.64 -21.57
C TRP A 557 28.31 21.17 -20.92
N THR A 558 28.07 19.86 -20.95
CA THR A 558 26.95 19.23 -20.25
C THR A 558 27.05 19.53 -18.75
N SER A 559 26.02 20.16 -18.19
CA SER A 559 25.95 20.45 -16.75
C SER A 559 26.00 19.15 -15.94
N LEU A 560 26.87 19.09 -14.94
CA LEU A 560 27.02 17.93 -14.06
C LEU A 560 26.03 18.03 -12.89
N THR A 561 25.20 17.00 -12.73
CA THR A 561 24.30 16.88 -11.56
C THR A 561 25.09 16.51 -10.30
N GLY A 562 24.44 16.56 -9.12
CA GLY A 562 25.08 16.15 -7.86
C GLY A 562 25.66 14.72 -7.91
N PRO A 563 24.89 13.70 -8.36
CA PRO A 563 25.42 12.36 -8.58
C PRO A 563 26.60 12.31 -9.56
N ASP A 564 26.53 13.04 -10.67
CA ASP A 564 27.62 13.07 -11.67
C ASP A 564 28.93 13.59 -11.04
N LYS A 565 28.82 14.64 -10.22
CA LYS A 565 29.97 15.21 -9.50
C LYS A 565 30.56 14.23 -8.50
N LEU A 566 29.74 13.44 -7.79
CA LEU A 566 30.23 12.42 -6.86
C LEU A 566 30.99 11.31 -7.59
N ILE A 567 30.44 10.79 -8.69
CA ILE A 567 31.11 9.79 -9.54
C ILE A 567 32.46 10.33 -10.02
N MET A 568 32.46 11.56 -10.51
CA MET A 568 33.67 12.21 -10.99
C MET A 568 34.72 12.38 -9.87
N LEU A 569 34.31 12.86 -8.69
CA LEU A 569 35.22 13.10 -7.57
C LEU A 569 35.83 11.81 -7.00
N GLN A 570 35.11 10.68 -7.05
CA GLN A 570 35.63 9.37 -6.62
C GLN A 570 36.83 8.88 -7.44
N HIS A 571 37.03 9.40 -8.65
CA HIS A 571 38.12 8.98 -9.54
C HIS A 571 39.37 9.87 -9.48
N PHE A 572 39.38 10.92 -8.65
CA PHE A 572 40.56 11.78 -8.46
C PHE A 572 41.59 11.24 -7.44
N ASP A 573 41.41 9.99 -7.00
CA ASP A 573 42.23 9.14 -6.12
C ASP A 573 42.45 9.62 -4.67
N ASP A 574 42.52 8.60 -3.81
CA ASP A 574 42.25 8.58 -2.38
C ASP A 574 43.53 8.50 -1.53
N SER A 575 43.71 9.43 -0.60
CA SER A 575 44.28 9.11 0.72
C SER A 575 44.06 10.26 1.70
N PHE A 576 42.94 10.25 2.41
CA PHE A 576 42.91 10.84 3.75
C PHE A 576 43.09 9.68 4.73
N THR A 577 44.29 9.57 5.30
CA THR A 577 44.47 8.82 6.55
C THR A 577 43.75 9.56 7.67
N ASP A 578 43.25 8.85 8.68
CA ASP A 578 42.50 9.34 9.85
C ASP A 578 43.22 10.37 10.76
N ALA A 579 44.23 11.07 10.26
CA ALA A 579 44.85 12.20 10.94
C ALA A 579 43.91 13.43 10.88
N GLU A 580 43.04 13.51 11.89
CA GLU A 580 42.44 14.65 12.61
C GLU A 580 42.11 15.95 11.84
N ILE A 581 41.01 16.60 12.25
CA ILE A 581 40.44 17.85 11.69
C ILE A 581 41.49 18.95 11.42
N ASP A 582 42.60 18.96 12.17
CA ASP A 582 43.73 19.87 11.97
C ASP A 582 44.44 19.66 10.62
N SER A 583 44.65 18.41 10.19
CA SER A 583 45.21 18.10 8.86
C SER A 583 44.30 18.61 7.75
N PHE A 584 42.98 18.44 7.91
CA PHE A 584 42.00 18.99 6.98
C PHE A 584 42.10 20.51 6.87
N GLU A 585 42.18 21.23 7.99
CA GLU A 585 42.33 22.70 7.99
C GLU A 585 43.61 23.15 7.27
N VAL A 586 44.73 22.47 7.53
CA VAL A 586 46.01 22.74 6.86
C VAL A 586 45.90 22.51 5.35
N ASN A 587 45.31 21.39 4.93
CA ASN A 587 45.14 21.04 3.53
C ASN A 587 44.21 22.04 2.80
N ALA A 588 43.12 22.45 3.43
CA ALA A 588 42.20 23.44 2.88
C ALA A 588 42.88 24.81 2.67
N LYS A 589 43.68 25.26 3.64
CA LYS A 589 44.47 26.51 3.51
C LYS A 589 45.54 26.40 2.41
N ASN A 590 46.24 25.26 2.33
CA ASN A 590 47.23 25.01 1.28
C ASN A 590 46.58 25.00 -0.11
N TRP A 591 45.38 24.45 -0.24
CA TRP A 591 44.61 24.50 -1.48
C TRP A 591 44.30 25.93 -1.93
N ILE A 592 43.81 26.80 -1.03
CA ILE A 592 43.57 28.22 -1.38
C ILE A 592 44.87 28.93 -1.74
N LYS A 593 45.98 28.62 -1.07
CA LYS A 593 47.29 29.19 -1.40
C LYS A 593 47.72 28.81 -2.82
N LEU A 594 47.56 27.54 -3.20
CA LEU A 594 47.84 27.05 -4.55
C LEU A 594 46.92 27.69 -5.59
N PHE A 595 45.62 27.74 -5.29
CA PHE A 595 44.60 28.34 -6.15
C PHE A 595 44.87 29.84 -6.42
N CYS A 596 45.39 30.56 -5.43
CA CYS A 596 45.73 31.98 -5.52
C CYS A 596 47.20 32.26 -5.88
N GLU A 597 47.98 31.26 -6.34
CA GLU A 597 49.39 31.48 -6.69
C GLU A 597 49.49 32.55 -7.78
N PRO A 598 50.26 33.65 -7.57
CA PRO A 598 50.39 34.71 -8.56
C PRO A 598 51.22 34.23 -9.75
N THR A 599 51.02 34.89 -10.90
CA THR A 599 51.89 34.66 -12.06
C THR A 599 53.30 35.18 -11.78
N ILE A 600 54.30 34.30 -11.89
CA ILE A 600 55.71 34.61 -11.68
C ILE A 600 56.38 34.77 -13.05
N GLY A 601 57.05 35.91 -13.28
CA GLY A 601 57.79 36.22 -14.51
C GLY A 601 57.20 37.39 -15.30
N LYS A 602 57.98 37.95 -16.22
CA LYS A 602 57.51 39.04 -17.12
C LYS A 602 56.51 38.47 -18.13
N SER A 603 55.46 39.25 -18.44
CA SER A 603 54.47 38.90 -19.46
C SER A 603 55.16 38.50 -20.77
N ASN A 604 54.76 37.35 -21.34
CA ASN A 604 55.32 36.78 -22.58
C ASN A 604 56.80 36.35 -22.50
N SER A 605 57.31 36.00 -21.30
CA SER A 605 58.64 35.40 -21.16
C SER A 605 58.58 33.86 -21.14
N ILE A 606 59.62 33.21 -21.66
CA ILE A 606 59.76 31.73 -21.68
C ILE A 606 59.74 31.13 -20.26
N ASN A 607 60.13 31.90 -19.24
CA ASN A 607 60.16 31.47 -17.84
C ASN A 607 58.91 31.92 -17.04
N GLN A 608 57.83 32.33 -17.70
CA GLN A 608 56.60 32.74 -17.03
C GLN A 608 55.88 31.52 -16.44
N LYS A 609 55.88 31.38 -15.12
CA LYS A 609 55.00 30.45 -14.41
C LYS A 609 53.66 31.15 -14.20
N ARG A 610 52.67 30.80 -15.02
CA ARG A 610 51.32 31.38 -14.92
C ARG A 610 50.69 30.98 -13.59
N GLY A 611 50.21 31.98 -12.86
CA GLY A 611 49.39 31.83 -11.66
C GLY A 611 47.96 31.49 -12.06
N MET A 612 47.20 30.86 -11.16
CA MET A 612 45.86 30.36 -11.50
C MET A 612 44.80 31.46 -11.38
N PHE A 613 44.50 31.92 -10.16
CA PHE A 613 43.42 32.86 -9.88
C PHE A 613 43.81 33.94 -8.87
N ASN A 614 43.03 35.02 -8.79
CA ASN A 614 43.25 36.09 -7.81
C ASN A 614 42.56 35.75 -6.47
N PRO A 615 43.05 36.29 -5.34
CA PRO A 615 42.37 36.18 -4.05
C PRO A 615 40.91 36.68 -4.03
N THR A 616 40.53 37.55 -4.97
CA THR A 616 39.17 38.05 -5.16
C THR A 616 38.23 37.06 -5.83
N ASP A 617 38.79 36.06 -6.53
CA ASP A 617 38.03 35.00 -7.23
C ASP A 617 37.55 33.91 -6.25
N ILE A 618 38.03 33.93 -5.01
CA ILE A 618 37.53 33.08 -3.93
C ILE A 618 36.05 33.33 -3.70
N THR A 619 35.25 32.27 -3.87
CA THR A 619 33.81 32.33 -3.70
C THR A 619 33.42 32.27 -2.21
N PRO A 620 32.18 32.66 -1.86
CA PRO A 620 31.67 32.48 -0.50
C PRO A 620 31.79 31.06 0.04
N TYR A 621 31.53 30.06 -0.81
CA TYR A 621 31.62 28.64 -0.45
C TYR A 621 33.07 28.20 -0.18
N MET A 622 34.03 28.65 -0.97
CA MET A 622 35.46 28.39 -0.73
C MET A 622 35.93 29.04 0.59
N HIS A 623 35.48 30.26 0.89
CA HIS A 623 35.79 30.93 2.15
C HIS A 623 35.26 30.14 3.35
N ILE A 624 33.99 29.69 3.34
CA ILE A 624 33.47 28.89 4.45
C ILE A 624 34.13 27.52 4.58
N PHE A 625 34.50 26.91 3.46
CA PHE A 625 35.18 25.62 3.47
C PHE A 625 36.52 25.67 4.21
N VAL A 626 37.27 26.76 4.03
CA VAL A 626 38.61 26.89 4.63
C VAL A 626 38.58 27.44 6.05
N PHE A 627 37.76 28.46 6.30
CA PHE A 627 37.79 29.19 7.59
C PHE A 627 36.78 28.69 8.61
N HIS A 628 35.63 28.15 8.17
CA HIS A 628 34.50 27.87 9.06
C HIS A 628 34.23 26.38 9.25
N ILE A 629 34.34 25.55 8.20
CA ILE A 629 34.09 24.10 8.29
C ILE A 629 34.98 23.40 9.33
N PRO A 630 36.31 23.64 9.41
CA PRO A 630 37.13 23.01 10.44
C PRO A 630 36.65 23.33 11.86
N GLU A 631 36.27 24.58 12.12
CA GLU A 631 35.74 25.02 13.42
C GLU A 631 34.41 24.31 13.73
N PHE A 632 33.51 24.19 12.75
CA PHE A 632 32.25 23.45 12.90
C PHE A 632 32.48 21.96 13.15
N LEU A 633 33.42 21.31 12.45
CA LEU A 633 33.75 19.91 12.66
C LEU A 633 34.17 19.65 14.11
N ARG A 634 35.03 20.51 14.68
CA ARG A 634 35.44 20.42 16.11
C ARG A 634 34.23 20.56 17.03
N LYS A 635 33.40 21.58 16.83
CA LYS A 635 32.22 21.86 17.66
C LYS A 635 31.17 20.74 17.62
N LEU A 636 30.90 20.20 16.42
CA LEU A 636 29.95 19.10 16.24
C LEU A 636 30.46 17.80 16.87
N GLN A 637 31.76 17.50 16.72
CA GLN A 637 32.38 16.33 17.33
C GLN A 637 32.21 16.33 18.86
N HIS A 638 32.42 17.48 19.52
CA HIS A 638 32.18 17.62 20.97
C HIS A 638 30.72 17.38 21.37
N LYS A 639 29.76 17.63 20.47
CA LYS A 639 28.33 17.40 20.69
C LYS A 639 27.86 16.02 20.24
N GLY A 640 28.76 15.15 19.78
CA GLY A 640 28.43 13.82 19.24
C GLY A 640 27.62 13.90 17.94
N LEU A 641 27.82 14.95 17.14
CA LEU A 641 27.14 15.19 15.87
C LEU A 641 28.16 15.17 14.73
N ASN A 642 27.68 14.90 13.52
CA ASN A 642 28.47 14.95 12.30
C ASN A 642 27.93 16.06 11.37
N MET A 643 28.78 16.58 10.47
CA MET A 643 28.37 17.64 9.54
C MET A 643 27.34 17.13 8.52
N ARG A 644 27.48 15.87 8.11
CA ARG A 644 26.61 15.20 7.14
C ARG A 644 25.13 15.25 7.52
N GLN A 645 24.80 15.09 8.80
CA GLN A 645 23.45 15.20 9.35
C GLN A 645 22.78 16.55 9.03
N PHE A 646 23.56 17.59 8.78
CA PHE A 646 23.09 18.92 8.41
C PHE A 646 22.90 19.11 6.91
N SER A 647 23.20 18.12 6.07
CA SER A 647 22.92 18.17 4.64
C SER A 647 21.44 18.45 4.35
N THR A 648 21.15 19.26 3.34
CA THR A 648 19.77 19.57 2.92
C THR A 648 19.25 18.63 1.83
N SER A 649 20.05 17.64 1.40
CA SER A 649 19.70 16.68 0.35
C SER A 649 18.39 15.93 0.60
N SER A 650 18.04 15.67 1.86
CA SER A 650 16.79 15.01 2.24
C SER A 650 15.57 15.93 2.07
N ILE A 651 15.76 17.23 2.29
CA ILE A 651 14.74 18.28 2.12
C ILE A 651 14.45 18.45 0.62
N GLU A 652 15.48 18.55 -0.22
CA GLU A 652 15.34 18.61 -1.69
C GLU A 652 14.59 17.39 -2.24
N LYS A 653 14.96 16.18 -1.80
CA LYS A 653 14.28 14.94 -2.19
C LYS A 653 12.83 14.92 -1.74
N LYS A 654 12.53 15.36 -0.51
CA LYS A 654 11.16 15.45 -0.01
C LYS A 654 10.34 16.42 -0.86
N ASN A 655 10.93 17.57 -1.16
CA ASN A 655 10.31 18.58 -2.00
C ASN A 655 9.98 18.04 -3.40
N HIS A 656 10.94 17.36 -4.04
CA HIS A 656 10.74 16.68 -5.32
C HIS A 656 9.61 15.64 -5.26
N LEU A 657 9.53 14.84 -4.18
CA LEU A 657 8.44 13.87 -3.98
C LEU A 657 7.08 14.57 -3.85
N HIS A 658 6.99 15.65 -3.06
CA HIS A 658 5.75 16.44 -2.95
C HIS A 658 5.33 17.03 -4.30
N VAL A 659 6.26 17.63 -5.05
CA VAL A 659 5.98 18.18 -6.39
C VAL A 659 5.47 17.09 -7.33
N LYS A 660 6.16 15.95 -7.38
CA LYS A 660 5.75 14.82 -8.23
C LYS A 660 4.34 14.31 -7.88
N LEU A 661 4.01 14.25 -6.60
CA LEU A 661 2.76 13.70 -6.10
C LEU A 661 1.55 14.62 -6.29
N PHE A 662 1.72 15.90 -6.01
CA PHE A 662 0.61 16.84 -5.89
C PHE A 662 0.50 17.79 -7.09
N PHE A 663 1.58 17.93 -7.87
CA PHE A 663 1.64 18.84 -9.01
C PHE A 663 2.02 18.16 -10.34
N GLY A 664 2.65 16.97 -10.31
CA GLY A 664 3.18 16.28 -11.50
C GLY A 664 2.23 15.32 -12.23
N GLY A 665 1.14 14.86 -11.61
CA GLY A 665 0.17 13.98 -12.25
C GLY A 665 -1.03 13.72 -11.34
N THR A 666 -2.25 13.93 -11.86
CA THR A 666 -3.57 13.66 -11.25
C THR A 666 -3.60 13.74 -9.72
N THR A 667 -4.13 14.83 -9.15
CA THR A 667 -4.40 14.93 -7.70
C THR A 667 -4.96 13.60 -7.20
N MET A 668 -4.29 12.99 -6.22
CA MET A 668 -4.46 11.60 -5.74
C MET A 668 -5.89 11.24 -5.24
N GLY A 669 -6.90 12.09 -5.49
CA GLY A 669 -8.32 11.91 -5.18
C GLY A 669 -9.27 12.02 -6.38
N GLY A 670 -8.77 12.32 -7.58
CA GLY A 670 -9.59 12.46 -8.79
C GLY A 670 -10.61 13.58 -8.69
N GLY A 671 -10.17 14.83 -8.90
CA GLY A 671 -10.97 15.98 -9.38
C GLY A 671 -12.27 16.41 -8.67
N ASN A 672 -12.84 15.64 -7.75
CA ASN A 672 -14.01 16.03 -6.99
C ASN A 672 -13.57 16.86 -5.79
N ASN A 673 -13.36 18.16 -6.07
CA ASN A 673 -13.19 19.26 -5.12
C ASN A 673 -14.45 19.44 -4.24
N ASN A 674 -14.88 18.41 -3.52
CA ASN A 674 -15.89 18.55 -2.46
C ASN A 674 -15.27 18.93 -1.12
N ASN A 675 -13.93 18.83 -0.99
CA ASN A 675 -13.19 19.35 0.15
C ASN A 675 -12.53 20.67 -0.28
N ASN A 676 -12.93 21.79 0.34
CA ASN A 676 -12.42 23.15 0.09
C ASN A 676 -10.95 23.37 0.55
N HIS A 677 -10.10 22.36 0.49
CA HIS A 677 -8.73 22.42 1.01
C HIS A 677 -7.72 22.78 -0.09
N SER A 678 -6.63 23.44 0.30
CA SER A 678 -5.54 23.77 -0.62
C SER A 678 -4.64 22.56 -0.87
N VAL A 679 -3.89 22.56 -1.98
CA VAL A 679 -2.90 21.51 -2.28
C VAL A 679 -1.86 21.38 -1.14
N LEU A 680 -1.56 22.47 -0.44
CA LEU A 680 -0.63 22.46 0.69
C LEU A 680 -1.20 21.72 1.89
N HIS A 681 -2.51 21.85 2.13
CA HIS A 681 -3.22 21.08 3.16
C HIS A 681 -3.23 19.60 2.82
N ASP A 682 -3.45 19.23 1.55
CA ASP A 682 -3.39 17.83 1.10
C ASP A 682 -2.00 17.20 1.32
N ILE A 683 -0.92 17.96 1.08
CA ILE A 683 0.47 17.55 1.37
C ILE A 683 0.64 17.29 2.87
N MET A 684 0.24 18.23 3.72
CA MET A 684 0.35 18.09 5.18
C MET A 684 -0.52 16.94 5.71
N SER A 685 -1.70 16.73 5.13
CA SER A 685 -2.60 15.63 5.44
C SER A 685 -1.97 14.28 5.09
N PHE A 686 -1.29 14.19 3.94
CA PHE A 686 -0.50 13.02 3.57
C PHE A 686 0.64 12.74 4.57
N GLU A 687 1.40 13.76 4.97
CA GLU A 687 2.45 13.63 6.00
C GLU A 687 1.88 13.16 7.35
N ASN A 688 0.73 13.69 7.75
CA ASN A 688 0.01 13.25 8.95
C ASN A 688 -0.38 11.77 8.87
N ARG A 689 -0.83 11.27 7.71
CA ARG A 689 -1.13 9.84 7.53
C ARG A 689 0.12 8.96 7.64
N GLN A 690 1.28 9.43 7.19
CA GLN A 690 2.53 8.68 7.40
C GLN A 690 2.82 8.47 8.89
N LEU A 691 2.54 9.48 9.73
CA LEU A 691 2.65 9.35 11.19
C LEU A 691 1.63 8.37 11.75
N TYR A 692 0.40 8.33 11.24
CA TYR A 692 -0.60 7.34 11.63
C TYR A 692 -0.08 5.90 11.51
N TYR A 693 0.56 5.57 10.38
CA TYR A 693 1.09 4.23 10.14
C TYR A 693 2.20 3.86 11.13
N LEU A 694 3.02 4.84 11.54
CA LEU A 694 4.06 4.66 12.54
C LEU A 694 3.50 4.47 13.96
N ILE A 695 2.46 5.23 14.34
CA ILE A 695 1.82 5.14 15.66
C ILE A 695 1.15 3.78 15.84
N ASN A 696 0.48 3.29 14.79
CA ASN A 696 -0.34 2.07 14.85
C ASN A 696 0.42 0.80 14.42
N ASP A 697 1.75 0.87 14.22
CA ASP A 697 2.59 -0.20 13.66
C ASP A 697 1.94 -0.89 12.44
N THR A 698 1.35 -0.10 11.53
CA THR A 698 0.60 -0.66 10.39
C THR A 698 1.52 -1.57 9.57
N PRO A 699 1.18 -2.86 9.40
CA PRO A 699 2.08 -3.80 8.78
C PRO A 699 2.19 -3.52 7.27
N ARG A 700 3.38 -3.67 6.70
CA ARG A 700 3.57 -3.50 5.24
C ARG A 700 2.98 -4.62 4.40
N CYS A 701 2.75 -5.78 5.00
CA CYS A 701 2.14 -6.91 4.31
C CYS A 701 1.29 -7.76 5.26
N ILE A 702 0.27 -8.41 4.71
CA ILE A 702 -0.51 -9.42 5.41
C ILE A 702 -0.03 -10.77 4.91
N LYS A 703 0.49 -11.62 5.81
CA LYS A 703 0.98 -12.95 5.46
C LYS A 703 -0.14 -13.77 4.84
N GLN A 704 0.07 -14.24 3.60
CA GLN A 704 -0.80 -15.19 2.92
C GLN A 704 0.05 -16.39 2.49
N ARG A 705 -0.48 -17.60 2.70
CA ARG A 705 0.14 -18.83 2.24
C ARG A 705 -0.81 -19.50 1.25
N ILE A 706 -0.34 -19.65 0.01
CA ILE A 706 -1.08 -20.37 -1.03
C ILE A 706 -0.50 -21.79 -1.09
N ILE A 707 -1.34 -22.78 -0.80
CA ILE A 707 -1.00 -24.20 -0.98
C ILE A 707 -1.69 -24.64 -2.27
N ARG A 708 -0.91 -24.98 -3.30
CA ARG A 708 -1.44 -25.56 -4.54
C ARG A 708 -1.66 -27.05 -4.30
N SER A 709 -2.86 -27.53 -4.59
CA SER A 709 -3.24 -28.92 -4.37
C SER A 709 -2.64 -29.90 -5.38
N ASN A 710 -1.97 -29.42 -6.44
CA ASN A 710 -1.15 -30.21 -7.37
C ASN A 710 0.00 -29.34 -7.95
N PRO A 711 1.13 -29.95 -8.35
CA PRO A 711 2.33 -29.24 -8.82
C PRO A 711 2.14 -28.44 -10.11
#